data_AF-A0A963D686-F1
#
_entry.id   AF-A0A963D686-F1
#
_cell.length_a   1.000
_cell.length_b   1.000
_cell.length_c   1.000
_cell.angle_alpha   90.00
_cell.angle_beta   90.00
_cell.angle_gamma   90.00
#
_symmetry.space_group_name_H-M   'P 1'
#
loop_
_entity.id
_entity.type
_entity.pdbx_description
1 polymer ?
#
loop_
_entity_poly.entity_id
_entity_poly.type
_entity_poly.pdbx_seq_one_letter_code
_entity_poly.pdbx_strand_id
1 'polypeptide(L)'
;MTTRRACWIAGLVLLLGPAAGYAGTAQPSAGDNLPARGQALFDQFADSADGGRTARVPYPLEKLLERIRTMLEPSGRGGGLSTVLIPLGRSLQRHAAENGDYFRYPRVVIAVTGEAADSTTPYLKDRLYLGFHEKAETLEVISYNPAAGRFEFQVADDYRAGGTARLRYANRALCLACHQNAAPIFSRQSWDESSANPRIATSLGAAAPGFYALAWRAGVDIPNAIDDATDRANLLPLAAELWREACGTGAAGRACRGQLLRLALRQRLAGGVAPSLALPEIQDSLLKPLLAQWRSRWPEGIVVGNPDLPNRQPFAGLAPDAPTPAGAALERAADISAAFDPLALRPPLETWPLSADTVSRLVAVLASFFSDADAARIETRLASAAASETTIRLDCLPRQREGRIDLDCRGEGITLAGRVTTRAGQPAGGSIDRLGFADGTRLHGLSLAPVPGKAHSLSIVDHRRDALGARPSRLELDADFSHARLGLRNELAMLDEAVARIEPALLEGPPQRDTLLPAVLTALGERTLPATMALPRPPPYAEPPPALSETRVAKTLQPFVRRCGLCHASNERFPPPFMAGGETAIAERLDGCAERIAYRLAMWSLPAAARAKTPMPPAAVQPDARFAQSDELAAMRRHVADILATRTAPLTAERLLAGDYASLPPCRPAPIATGALR
;
A
#
# COMPACT_ATOMS: atom_id res chain seq x y z
N MET A 1 -34.38 26.96 -63.40
CA MET A 1 -32.90 26.87 -63.35
C MET A 1 -32.55 25.94 -62.19
N THR A 2 -32.22 24.67 -62.45
CA THR A 2 -30.82 24.14 -62.53
C THR A 2 -30.07 24.27 -61.20
N THR A 3 -29.46 23.28 -60.56
CA THR A 3 -29.20 21.82 -60.77
C THR A 3 -28.68 21.26 -59.42
N ARG A 4 -28.52 19.97 -59.09
CA ARG A 4 -28.54 18.65 -59.77
C ARG A 4 -28.87 17.57 -58.70
N ARG A 5 -29.16 16.32 -59.08
CA ARG A 5 -28.98 15.13 -58.20
C ARG A 5 -27.60 14.51 -58.50
N ALA A 6 -26.89 13.98 -57.50
CA ALA A 6 -25.85 12.97 -57.68
C ALA A 6 -25.60 12.17 -56.38
N CYS A 7 -25.30 10.89 -56.54
CA CYS A 7 -25.03 9.88 -55.51
C CYS A 7 -23.97 10.28 -54.48
N TRP A 8 -24.07 9.72 -53.26
CA TRP A 8 -23.06 8.78 -52.73
C TRP A 8 -23.73 7.85 -51.69
N ILE A 9 -23.99 6.59 -52.08
CA ILE A 9 -24.18 5.48 -51.14
C ILE A 9 -22.88 4.68 -51.17
N ALA A 10 -22.05 4.83 -50.14
CA ALA A 10 -20.93 3.92 -49.88
C ALA A 10 -20.40 4.12 -48.44
N GLY A 11 -20.46 3.06 -47.63
CA GLY A 11 -19.53 2.82 -46.52
C GLY A 11 -19.53 3.80 -45.33
N LEU A 12 -20.37 3.52 -44.33
CA LEU A 12 -19.87 3.49 -42.96
C LEU A 12 -20.28 2.19 -42.28
N VAL A 13 -19.43 1.18 -42.45
CA VAL A 13 -19.51 -0.10 -41.74
C VAL A 13 -19.31 0.16 -40.25
N LEU A 14 -20.14 -0.52 -39.44
CA LEU A 14 -20.04 -0.71 -37.99
C LEU A 14 -18.72 -0.24 -37.35
N LEU A 15 -18.78 0.89 -36.63
CA LEU A 15 -17.89 1.14 -35.48
C LEU A 15 -18.35 0.36 -34.24
N LEU A 16 -18.65 -0.93 -34.41
CA LEU A 16 -18.46 -1.89 -33.34
C LEU A 16 -16.96 -2.18 -33.29
N GLY A 17 -16.21 -1.27 -32.66
CA GLY A 17 -14.86 -1.60 -32.22
C GLY A 17 -14.96 -2.88 -31.38
N PRO A 18 -14.11 -3.89 -31.64
CA PRO A 18 -14.16 -5.11 -30.83
C PRO A 18 -13.93 -4.68 -29.38
N ALA A 19 -14.79 -5.15 -28.48
CA ALA A 19 -14.47 -5.16 -27.06
C ALA A 19 -13.30 -6.14 -26.89
N ALA A 20 -12.09 -5.64 -27.12
CA ALA A 20 -10.86 -6.34 -26.84
C ALA A 20 -10.83 -6.59 -25.34
N GLY A 21 -11.26 -7.79 -24.95
CA GLY A 21 -11.14 -8.23 -23.57
C GLY A 21 -9.66 -8.15 -23.20
N TYR A 22 -9.36 -7.39 -22.14
CA TYR A 22 -8.04 -7.40 -21.51
C TYR A 22 -7.77 -8.76 -20.87
N ALA A 23 -7.51 -9.77 -21.70
CA ALA A 23 -6.97 -11.05 -21.33
C ALA A 23 -5.44 -10.94 -21.42
N GLY A 24 -4.78 -10.53 -20.34
CA GLY A 24 -3.34 -10.26 -20.43
C GLY A 24 -2.63 -9.63 -19.25
N THR A 25 -3.14 -9.71 -18.02
CA THR A 25 -2.24 -9.75 -16.85
C THR A 25 -2.52 -11.06 -16.14
N ALA A 26 -1.55 -11.97 -16.14
CA ALA A 26 -1.60 -13.13 -15.26
C ALA A 26 -1.56 -12.57 -13.84
N GLN A 27 -2.60 -12.84 -13.05
CA GLN A 27 -2.53 -12.54 -11.62
C GLN A 27 -1.29 -13.23 -11.02
N PRO A 28 -0.61 -12.64 -10.03
CA PRO A 28 0.47 -13.30 -9.33
C PRO A 28 0.00 -14.70 -8.93
N SER A 29 0.79 -15.74 -9.25
CA SER A 29 0.47 -17.08 -8.75
C SER A 29 0.33 -16.97 -7.24
N ALA A 30 -0.72 -17.56 -6.67
CA ALA A 30 -1.09 -17.26 -5.29
C ALA A 30 0.09 -17.46 -4.33
N GLY A 31 0.94 -18.45 -4.66
CA GLY A 31 2.08 -18.85 -3.87
C GLY A 31 1.62 -19.57 -2.60
N ASP A 32 2.59 -20.10 -1.86
CA ASP A 32 2.28 -20.74 -0.59
C ASP A 32 1.77 -19.70 0.43
N ASN A 33 0.92 -20.15 1.35
CA ASN A 33 0.45 -19.36 2.49
C ASN A 33 1.63 -18.84 3.33
N LEU A 34 2.70 -19.63 3.40
CA LEU A 34 3.95 -19.25 4.07
C LEU A 34 4.89 -18.49 3.12
N PRO A 35 5.71 -17.57 3.66
CA PRO A 35 6.76 -16.91 2.88
C PRO A 35 7.88 -17.89 2.56
N ALA A 36 8.33 -17.91 1.31
CA ALA A 36 9.50 -18.70 0.90
C ALA A 36 10.81 -18.20 1.52
N ARG A 37 10.84 -16.94 2.00
CA ARG A 37 12.00 -16.30 2.66
C ARG A 37 11.54 -15.28 3.69
N GLY A 38 12.23 -15.22 4.83
CA GLY A 38 11.98 -14.25 5.89
C GLY A 38 10.59 -14.35 6.53
N GLN A 39 10.14 -13.24 7.07
CA GLN A 39 8.93 -13.08 7.87
C GLN A 39 8.32 -11.70 7.62
N ALA A 40 7.03 -11.55 7.90
CA ALA A 40 6.36 -10.27 7.84
C ALA A 40 6.87 -9.34 8.97
N LEU A 41 6.91 -8.03 8.74
CA LEU A 41 7.25 -7.05 9.77
C LEU A 41 6.37 -7.19 11.02
N PHE A 42 5.10 -7.59 10.88
CA PHE A 42 4.20 -7.79 12.01
C PHE A 42 4.59 -8.95 12.94
N ASP A 43 5.35 -9.95 12.48
CA ASP A 43 5.75 -11.10 13.31
C ASP A 43 6.58 -10.69 14.55
N GLN A 44 7.18 -9.49 14.55
CA GLN A 44 7.90 -8.92 15.71
C GLN A 44 6.99 -8.44 16.85
N PHE A 45 5.69 -8.28 16.60
CA PHE A 45 4.72 -7.85 17.61
C PHE A 45 4.06 -9.04 18.32
N ALA A 46 4.18 -10.25 17.78
CA ALA A 46 3.68 -11.45 18.41
C ALA A 46 4.69 -11.99 19.43
N ASP A 47 4.20 -12.35 20.60
CA ASP A 47 4.99 -12.97 21.65
C ASP A 47 4.99 -14.49 21.49
N SER A 48 6.13 -15.12 21.77
CA SER A 48 6.30 -16.56 21.68
C SER A 48 5.57 -17.27 22.82
N ALA A 49 4.78 -18.30 22.49
CA ALA A 49 3.99 -19.06 23.44
C ALA A 49 4.11 -20.57 23.21
N ASP A 50 3.55 -21.35 24.15
CA ASP A 50 3.48 -22.82 24.14
C ASP A 50 4.86 -23.47 23.88
N GLY A 51 5.91 -22.92 24.50
CA GLY A 51 7.30 -23.39 24.38
C GLY A 51 7.97 -23.07 23.05
N GLY A 52 7.57 -22.00 22.36
CA GLY A 52 8.10 -21.62 21.04
C GLY A 52 7.27 -22.13 19.87
N ARG A 53 6.12 -22.77 20.14
CA ARG A 53 5.29 -23.45 19.14
C ARG A 53 4.18 -22.58 18.56
N THR A 54 3.78 -21.53 19.27
CA THR A 54 2.72 -20.60 18.83
C THR A 54 3.16 -19.16 18.99
N ALA A 55 2.50 -18.29 18.23
CA ALA A 55 2.68 -16.84 18.26
C ALA A 55 1.37 -16.22 18.76
N ARG A 56 1.44 -15.31 19.75
CA ARG A 56 0.25 -14.64 20.32
C ARG A 56 0.35 -13.14 20.16
N VAL A 57 -0.70 -12.52 19.64
CA VAL A 57 -0.77 -11.06 19.48
C VAL A 57 -1.20 -10.41 20.80
N PRO A 58 -0.57 -9.30 21.24
CA PRO A 58 -1.00 -8.54 22.41
C PRO A 58 -2.50 -8.19 22.37
N TYR A 59 -3.20 -8.46 23.49
CA TYR A 59 -4.61 -8.15 23.70
C TYR A 59 -4.81 -7.33 25.00
N PRO A 60 -5.72 -6.33 25.03
CA PRO A 60 -6.61 -5.89 23.95
C PRO A 60 -5.89 -5.04 22.89
N LEU A 61 -6.63 -4.60 21.87
CA LEU A 61 -6.11 -3.88 20.69
C LEU A 61 -5.23 -2.68 21.09
N GLU A 62 -5.61 -1.97 22.14
CA GLU A 62 -4.92 -0.83 22.72
C GLU A 62 -3.45 -1.13 23.02
N LYS A 63 -3.14 -2.30 23.57
CA LYS A 63 -1.75 -2.71 23.89
C LYS A 63 -0.93 -2.99 22.65
N LEU A 64 -1.55 -3.57 21.61
CA LEU A 64 -0.89 -3.76 20.31
C LEU A 64 -0.56 -2.40 19.68
N LEU A 65 -1.52 -1.47 19.69
CA LEU A 65 -1.33 -0.13 19.12
C LEU A 65 -0.33 0.70 19.91
N GLU A 66 -0.29 0.57 21.24
CA GLU A 66 0.75 1.16 22.08
C GLU A 66 2.15 0.64 21.69
N ARG A 67 2.33 -0.69 21.59
CA ARG A 67 3.60 -1.31 21.15
C ARG A 67 4.00 -0.87 19.74
N ILE A 68 3.05 -0.69 18.81
CA ILE A 68 3.33 -0.15 17.48
C ILE A 68 3.76 1.31 17.55
N ARG A 69 3.06 2.16 18.32
CA ARG A 69 3.39 3.60 18.48
C ARG A 69 4.80 3.85 19.00
N THR A 70 5.37 2.95 19.82
CA THR A 70 6.78 3.09 20.27
C THR A 70 7.81 3.06 19.12
N MET A 71 7.42 2.58 17.94
CA MET A 71 8.26 2.52 16.73
C MET A 71 8.04 3.71 15.79
N LEU A 72 7.15 4.64 16.12
CA LEU A 72 6.71 5.73 15.24
C LEU A 72 7.10 7.10 15.79
N GLU A 73 7.32 8.06 14.89
CA GLU A 73 7.56 9.46 15.24
C GLU A 73 6.38 10.04 16.06
N PRO A 74 6.59 10.49 17.32
CA PRO A 74 5.49 10.94 18.19
C PRO A 74 4.72 12.16 17.66
N SER A 75 5.36 13.01 16.86
CA SER A 75 4.77 14.21 16.23
C SER A 75 3.86 13.88 15.04
N GLY A 76 3.86 12.63 14.55
CA GLY A 76 3.02 12.21 13.43
C GLY A 76 1.53 12.34 13.74
N ARG A 77 0.73 12.76 12.74
CA ARG A 77 -0.74 12.84 12.85
C ARG A 77 -1.31 11.52 13.39
N GLY A 78 -2.15 11.58 14.43
CA GLY A 78 -2.71 10.39 15.09
C GLY A 78 -1.71 9.53 15.88
N GLY A 79 -0.50 10.03 16.15
CA GLY A 79 0.62 9.23 16.64
C GLY A 79 1.15 8.26 15.58
N GLY A 80 1.12 8.67 14.31
CA GLY A 80 1.52 7.87 13.15
C GLY A 80 0.54 6.77 12.71
N LEU A 81 -0.63 6.67 13.36
CA LEU A 81 -1.68 5.69 13.05
C LEU A 81 -2.92 6.38 12.49
N SER A 82 -3.24 6.12 11.22
CA SER A 82 -4.48 6.56 10.59
C SER A 82 -5.58 5.52 10.84
N THR A 83 -6.65 5.90 11.52
CA THR A 83 -7.71 4.98 12.02
C THR A 83 -9.10 5.41 11.56
N VAL A 84 -9.88 4.49 11.00
CA VAL A 84 -11.30 4.69 10.65
C VAL A 84 -12.18 3.54 11.16
N LEU A 85 -13.45 3.86 11.44
CA LEU A 85 -14.49 2.86 11.72
C LEU A 85 -15.42 2.73 10.53
N ILE A 86 -15.72 1.49 10.13
CA ILE A 86 -16.53 1.16 8.95
C ILE A 86 -17.66 0.21 9.39
N PRO A 87 -18.86 0.73 9.74
CA PRO A 87 -19.97 -0.11 10.19
C PRO A 87 -20.56 -0.95 9.05
N LEU A 88 -20.83 -0.32 7.90
CA LEU A 88 -21.47 -0.96 6.74
C LEU A 88 -20.42 -1.40 5.70
N GLY A 89 -19.33 -2.01 6.16
CA GLY A 89 -18.13 -2.26 5.35
C GLY A 89 -18.20 -3.45 4.39
N ARG A 90 -17.13 -3.59 3.59
CA ARG A 90 -17.03 -4.61 2.52
C ARG A 90 -16.26 -5.88 2.92
N SER A 91 -15.65 -5.90 4.10
CA SER A 91 -14.90 -7.05 4.63
C SER A 91 -15.75 -8.33 4.62
N LEU A 92 -15.10 -9.49 4.49
CA LEU A 92 -15.73 -10.80 4.66
C LEU A 92 -16.42 -10.93 6.02
N GLN A 93 -15.88 -10.27 7.05
CA GLN A 93 -16.36 -10.30 8.43
C GLN A 93 -17.61 -9.45 8.70
N ARG A 94 -18.12 -8.68 7.73
CA ARG A 94 -19.26 -7.75 7.94
C ARG A 94 -20.53 -8.41 8.47
N HIS A 95 -20.69 -9.72 8.26
CA HIS A 95 -21.83 -10.52 8.74
C HIS A 95 -21.60 -11.09 10.15
N ALA A 96 -20.50 -10.74 10.83
CA ALA A 96 -20.24 -11.11 12.21
C ALA A 96 -20.99 -10.23 13.21
N ALA A 97 -21.27 -8.97 12.85
CA ALA A 97 -22.31 -8.22 13.53
C ALA A 97 -23.67 -8.84 13.16
N GLU A 98 -24.47 -9.18 14.17
CA GLU A 98 -25.85 -9.65 13.96
C GLU A 98 -26.69 -8.54 13.31
N ASN A 99 -27.76 -8.91 12.59
CA ASN A 99 -28.54 -8.00 11.75
C ASN A 99 -28.92 -6.69 12.50
N GLY A 100 -28.51 -5.56 11.93
CA GLY A 100 -28.72 -4.21 12.48
C GLY A 100 -27.62 -3.67 13.42
N ASP A 101 -26.75 -4.51 13.99
CA ASP A 101 -25.80 -4.12 15.05
C ASP A 101 -24.48 -3.49 14.53
N TYR A 102 -24.43 -3.17 13.24
CA TYR A 102 -23.26 -2.65 12.51
C TYR A 102 -22.60 -1.41 13.15
N PHE A 103 -23.38 -0.50 13.71
CA PHE A 103 -22.87 0.70 14.39
C PHE A 103 -22.36 0.44 15.80
N ARG A 104 -22.80 -0.67 16.43
CA ARG A 104 -22.33 -1.11 17.75
C ARG A 104 -21.02 -1.89 17.66
N TYR A 105 -20.84 -2.66 16.58
CA TYR A 105 -19.65 -3.46 16.32
C TYR A 105 -19.03 -3.17 14.94
N PRO A 106 -18.59 -1.91 14.67
CA PRO A 106 -18.02 -1.55 13.38
C PRO A 106 -16.67 -2.22 13.15
N ARG A 107 -16.31 -2.44 11.88
CA ARG A 107 -14.95 -2.84 11.50
C ARG A 107 -14.00 -1.67 11.77
N VAL A 108 -12.98 -1.90 12.58
CA VAL A 108 -11.84 -0.99 12.75
C VAL A 108 -10.87 -1.24 11.59
N VAL A 109 -10.38 -0.18 10.95
CA VAL A 109 -9.26 -0.23 9.98
C VAL A 109 -8.19 0.77 10.43
N ILE A 110 -6.93 0.32 10.45
CA ILE A 110 -5.78 1.11 10.87
C ILE A 110 -4.64 0.92 9.86
N ALA A 111 -4.05 2.00 9.38
CA ALA A 111 -2.82 1.99 8.61
C ALA A 111 -1.70 2.73 9.36
N VAL A 112 -0.47 2.23 9.25
CA VAL A 112 0.71 2.96 9.72
C VAL A 112 1.14 3.95 8.64
N THR A 113 0.96 5.24 8.93
CA THR A 113 1.22 6.36 8.00
C THR A 113 2.31 7.31 8.50
N GLY A 114 2.69 7.22 9.78
CA GLY A 114 3.79 7.98 10.37
C GLY A 114 5.18 7.42 10.04
N GLU A 115 6.20 8.28 10.11
CA GLU A 115 7.61 7.89 9.97
C GLU A 115 8.10 7.04 11.15
N ALA A 116 9.25 6.39 10.98
CA ALA A 116 9.92 5.64 12.05
C ALA A 116 10.42 6.58 13.16
N ALA A 117 10.35 6.14 14.41
CA ALA A 117 10.85 6.91 15.55
C ALA A 117 12.37 7.16 15.46
N ASP A 118 13.13 6.16 15.01
CA ASP A 118 14.56 6.28 14.72
C ASP A 118 15.06 5.25 13.68
N SER A 119 16.30 5.44 13.23
CA SER A 119 16.96 4.59 12.20
C SER A 119 17.23 3.13 12.61
N THR A 120 16.97 2.74 13.85
CA THR A 120 17.09 1.38 14.37
C THR A 120 15.74 0.70 14.55
N THR A 121 14.67 1.47 14.74
CA THR A 121 13.30 0.93 14.73
C THR A 121 12.92 0.35 13.36
N PRO A 122 12.05 -0.69 13.31
CA PRO A 122 11.53 -1.24 12.07
C PRO A 122 10.68 -0.20 11.32
N TYR A 123 10.87 -0.07 10.01
CA TYR A 123 10.13 0.93 9.22
C TYR A 123 8.76 0.38 8.76
N LEU A 124 7.70 0.87 9.41
CA LEU A 124 6.32 0.35 9.27
C LEU A 124 5.41 1.18 8.35
N LYS A 125 5.82 2.41 8.01
CA LYS A 125 5.07 3.32 7.13
C LYS A 125 4.77 2.64 5.80
N ASP A 126 3.51 2.73 5.38
CA ASP A 126 2.96 2.13 4.14
C ASP A 126 3.16 0.59 4.07
N ARG A 127 3.53 -0.05 5.18
CA ARG A 127 3.95 -1.47 5.24
C ARG A 127 3.17 -2.31 6.24
N LEU A 128 2.38 -1.69 7.11
CA LEU A 128 1.54 -2.38 8.10
C LEU A 128 0.11 -1.81 8.11
N TYR A 129 -0.85 -2.71 7.90
CA TYR A 129 -2.27 -2.44 7.94
C TYR A 129 -2.94 -3.48 8.83
N LEU A 130 -3.83 -3.02 9.69
CA LEU A 130 -4.63 -3.83 10.60
C LEU A 130 -6.10 -3.61 10.29
N GLY A 131 -6.90 -4.65 10.50
CA GLY A 131 -8.32 -4.46 10.73
C GLY A 131 -8.82 -5.38 11.84
N PHE A 132 -9.64 -4.84 12.73
CA PHE A 132 -10.21 -5.55 13.87
C PHE A 132 -11.74 -5.53 13.85
N HIS A 133 -12.38 -6.63 14.22
CA HIS A 133 -13.84 -6.73 14.35
C HIS A 133 -14.18 -7.58 15.58
N GLU A 134 -14.76 -6.96 16.61
CA GLU A 134 -15.02 -7.60 17.90
C GLU A 134 -15.82 -8.90 17.77
N LYS A 135 -16.98 -8.86 17.09
CA LYS A 135 -17.82 -10.06 16.88
C LYS A 135 -17.24 -11.13 15.96
N ALA A 136 -16.28 -10.79 15.12
CA ALA A 136 -15.55 -11.82 14.38
C ALA A 136 -14.53 -12.53 15.29
N GLU A 137 -14.14 -11.89 16.40
CA GLU A 137 -13.07 -12.33 17.32
C GLU A 137 -11.74 -12.45 16.56
N THR A 138 -11.49 -11.52 15.63
CA THR A 138 -10.42 -11.61 14.64
C THR A 138 -9.72 -10.28 14.39
N LEU A 139 -8.39 -10.32 14.39
CA LEU A 139 -7.51 -9.29 13.83
C LEU A 139 -7.00 -9.79 12.46
N GLU A 140 -7.26 -9.05 11.39
CA GLU A 140 -6.64 -9.27 10.07
C GLU A 140 -5.44 -8.32 9.94
N VAL A 141 -4.36 -8.79 9.33
CA VAL A 141 -3.12 -8.06 9.17
C VAL A 141 -2.62 -8.20 7.75
N ILE A 142 -2.23 -7.07 7.14
CA ILE A 142 -1.48 -7.03 5.89
C ILE A 142 -0.14 -6.37 6.19
N SER A 143 0.95 -7.12 6.06
CA SER A 143 2.27 -6.69 6.48
C SER A 143 3.32 -7.02 5.42
N TYR A 144 4.19 -6.06 5.11
CA TYR A 144 5.29 -6.27 4.18
C TYR A 144 6.32 -7.27 4.76
N ASN A 145 6.87 -8.13 3.90
CA ASN A 145 8.01 -9.01 4.18
C ASN A 145 9.20 -8.55 3.32
N PRO A 146 10.19 -7.83 3.91
CA PRO A 146 11.33 -7.29 3.17
C PRO A 146 12.17 -8.34 2.43
N ALA A 147 12.31 -9.55 2.99
CA ALA A 147 13.14 -10.61 2.41
C ALA A 147 12.46 -11.33 1.23
N ALA A 148 11.12 -11.40 1.22
CA ALA A 148 10.35 -11.91 0.09
C ALA A 148 10.00 -10.83 -0.94
N GLY A 149 10.03 -9.54 -0.57
CA GLY A 149 9.68 -8.42 -1.44
C GLY A 149 8.18 -8.33 -1.75
N ARG A 150 7.31 -8.79 -0.83
CA ARG A 150 5.85 -8.85 -1.01
C ARG A 150 5.11 -8.58 0.29
N PHE A 151 3.81 -8.26 0.24
CA PHE A 151 2.96 -8.32 1.43
C PHE A 151 2.54 -9.75 1.74
N GLU A 152 2.46 -10.04 3.03
CA GLU A 152 1.88 -11.24 3.59
C GLU A 152 0.55 -10.91 4.27
N PHE A 153 -0.35 -11.88 4.27
CA PHE A 153 -1.66 -11.79 4.90
C PHE A 153 -1.66 -12.70 6.12
N GLN A 154 -2.00 -12.15 7.27
CA GLN A 154 -1.99 -12.85 8.55
C GLN A 154 -3.29 -12.60 9.31
N VAL A 155 -3.64 -13.52 10.20
CA VAL A 155 -4.84 -13.47 11.02
C VAL A 155 -4.47 -13.86 12.45
N ALA A 156 -4.93 -13.08 13.44
CA ALA A 156 -5.00 -13.54 14.82
C ALA A 156 -6.41 -14.06 15.11
N ASP A 157 -6.53 -15.37 15.31
CA ASP A 157 -7.78 -16.02 15.69
C ASP A 157 -8.05 -15.83 17.20
N ASP A 158 -9.32 -15.91 17.60
CA ASP A 158 -9.75 -15.85 19.01
C ASP A 158 -9.21 -14.60 19.73
N TYR A 159 -9.23 -13.48 19.01
CA TYR A 159 -8.75 -12.16 19.44
C TYR A 159 -9.85 -11.42 20.22
N ARG A 160 -10.07 -11.86 21.46
CA ARG A 160 -11.11 -11.36 22.38
C ARG A 160 -10.70 -11.48 23.85
N ALA A 161 -11.53 -10.95 24.74
CA ALA A 161 -11.36 -11.11 26.18
C ALA A 161 -11.38 -12.60 26.57
N GLY A 162 -10.35 -13.05 27.28
CA GLY A 162 -10.15 -14.47 27.64
C GLY A 162 -9.87 -15.40 26.45
N GLY A 163 -9.56 -14.84 25.27
CA GLY A 163 -9.14 -15.59 24.09
C GLY A 163 -7.63 -15.81 24.02
N THR A 164 -7.20 -16.57 23.01
CA THR A 164 -5.81 -17.00 22.82
C THR A 164 -5.00 -16.08 21.91
N ALA A 165 -5.65 -15.27 21.06
CA ALA A 165 -5.03 -14.33 20.12
C ALA A 165 -3.93 -14.94 19.23
N ARG A 166 -4.14 -16.18 18.75
CA ARG A 166 -3.14 -16.98 18.02
C ARG A 166 -2.91 -16.43 16.61
N LEU A 167 -1.70 -15.95 16.33
CA LEU A 167 -1.29 -15.48 15.01
C LEU A 167 -0.99 -16.66 14.07
N ARG A 168 -1.49 -16.58 12.84
CA ARG A 168 -1.15 -17.44 11.70
C ARG A 168 -1.09 -16.66 10.40
N TYR A 169 -0.40 -17.19 9.42
CA TYR A 169 -0.51 -16.78 8.02
C TYR A 169 -1.86 -17.27 7.46
N ALA A 170 -2.53 -16.39 6.72
CA ALA A 170 -3.86 -16.63 6.17
C ALA A 170 -3.81 -17.52 4.92
N ASN A 171 -4.97 -17.99 4.45
CA ASN A 171 -5.09 -18.57 3.12
C ASN A 171 -4.82 -17.48 2.07
N ARG A 172 -3.64 -17.52 1.47
CA ARG A 172 -3.16 -16.45 0.57
C ARG A 172 -4.02 -16.35 -0.69
N ALA A 173 -4.50 -17.47 -1.22
CA ALA A 173 -5.38 -17.48 -2.39
C ALA A 173 -6.76 -16.86 -2.10
N LEU A 174 -7.30 -17.06 -0.90
CA LEU A 174 -8.52 -16.37 -0.45
C LEU A 174 -8.28 -14.85 -0.37
N CYS A 175 -7.17 -14.40 0.20
CA CYS A 175 -6.86 -12.98 0.31
C CYS A 175 -6.73 -12.31 -1.06
N LEU A 176 -6.04 -12.95 -2.02
CA LEU A 176 -5.81 -12.43 -3.37
C LEU A 176 -7.08 -12.29 -4.22
N ALA A 177 -8.16 -13.01 -3.90
CA ALA A 177 -9.46 -12.83 -4.54
C ALA A 177 -9.98 -11.38 -4.43
N CYS A 178 -9.71 -10.74 -3.28
CA CYS A 178 -9.95 -9.32 -3.08
C CYS A 178 -8.70 -8.50 -3.43
N HIS A 179 -7.56 -8.85 -2.82
CA HIS A 179 -6.26 -8.17 -2.92
C HIS A 179 -5.51 -8.56 -4.20
N GLN A 180 -6.10 -8.23 -5.36
CA GLN A 180 -5.64 -8.64 -6.69
C GLN A 180 -4.17 -8.28 -7.01
N ASN A 181 -3.62 -7.25 -6.37
CA ASN A 181 -2.22 -6.80 -6.54
C ASN A 181 -1.24 -7.43 -5.53
N ALA A 182 -1.69 -8.38 -4.70
CA ALA A 182 -0.93 -8.94 -3.58
C ALA A 182 -0.44 -7.89 -2.55
N ALA A 183 -1.23 -6.85 -2.34
CA ALA A 183 -0.98 -5.70 -1.48
C ALA A 183 -2.32 -5.16 -0.89
N PRO A 184 -2.32 -4.20 0.06
CA PRO A 184 -3.54 -3.62 0.61
C PRO A 184 -4.42 -2.96 -0.47
N ILE A 185 -5.73 -2.90 -0.22
CA ILE A 185 -6.74 -2.27 -1.11
C ILE A 185 -7.78 -1.59 -0.22
N PHE A 186 -8.28 -0.42 -0.61
CA PHE A 186 -9.29 0.32 0.17
C PHE A 186 -10.18 1.17 -0.75
N SER A 187 -11.18 1.85 -0.17
CA SER A 187 -11.97 2.82 -0.94
C SER A 187 -11.07 3.96 -1.40
N ARG A 188 -11.26 4.44 -2.63
CA ARG A 188 -10.81 5.79 -3.00
C ARG A 188 -11.62 6.86 -2.25
N GLN A 189 -11.12 8.09 -2.23
CA GLN A 189 -11.85 9.29 -1.76
C GLN A 189 -13.30 9.33 -2.30
N SER A 190 -14.32 9.63 -1.49
CA SER A 190 -14.30 10.29 -0.16
C SER A 190 -14.51 9.38 1.05
N TRP A 191 -14.48 8.04 0.88
CA TRP A 191 -14.72 7.06 1.97
C TRP A 191 -16.06 7.22 2.72
N ASP A 192 -17.17 7.34 1.98
CA ASP A 192 -18.51 7.60 2.52
C ASP A 192 -19.11 6.48 3.38
N GLU A 193 -18.49 5.31 3.43
CA GLU A 193 -18.86 4.19 4.30
C GLU A 193 -18.13 4.19 5.67
N SER A 194 -17.29 5.20 5.93
CA SER A 194 -16.43 5.30 7.12
C SER A 194 -16.86 6.38 8.13
N SER A 195 -16.19 6.44 9.28
CA SER A 195 -16.35 7.47 10.31
C SER A 195 -15.99 8.90 9.89
N ALA A 196 -15.46 9.12 8.68
CA ALA A 196 -15.33 10.46 8.11
C ALA A 196 -16.66 11.02 7.56
N ASN A 197 -17.65 10.16 7.26
CA ASN A 197 -18.98 10.60 6.86
C ASN A 197 -19.77 11.09 8.10
N PRO A 198 -20.30 12.34 8.14
CA PRO A 198 -20.94 12.90 9.34
C PRO A 198 -22.13 12.11 9.88
N ARG A 199 -22.93 11.50 9.00
CA ARG A 199 -24.07 10.64 9.37
C ARG A 199 -23.59 9.37 10.06
N ILE A 200 -22.51 8.76 9.56
CA ILE A 200 -21.88 7.59 10.17
C ILE A 200 -21.23 7.96 11.50
N ALA A 201 -20.47 9.06 11.57
CA ALA A 201 -19.84 9.55 12.79
C ALA A 201 -20.86 9.84 13.92
N THR A 202 -22.02 10.39 13.57
CA THR A 202 -23.13 10.63 14.50
C THR A 202 -23.74 9.31 14.99
N SER A 203 -24.02 8.38 14.08
CA SER A 203 -24.61 7.07 14.41
C SER A 203 -23.68 6.20 15.26
N LEU A 204 -22.37 6.19 14.95
CA LEU A 204 -21.33 5.57 15.77
C LEU A 204 -21.28 6.19 17.17
N GLY A 205 -21.32 7.53 17.24
CA GLY A 205 -21.29 8.28 18.50
C GLY A 205 -22.48 8.01 19.42
N ALA A 206 -23.65 7.71 18.86
CA ALA A 206 -24.83 7.27 19.61
C ALA A 206 -24.73 5.80 20.08
N ALA A 207 -23.98 4.95 19.35
CA ALA A 207 -23.82 3.54 19.69
C ALA A 207 -22.75 3.29 20.77
N ALA A 208 -21.60 3.95 20.68
CA ALA A 208 -20.57 3.97 21.73
C ALA A 208 -19.66 5.21 21.63
N PRO A 209 -19.24 5.81 22.76
CA PRO A 209 -18.44 7.04 22.72
C PRO A 209 -16.97 6.82 22.35
N GLY A 210 -16.37 5.68 22.71
CA GLY A 210 -14.90 5.55 22.82
C GLY A 210 -14.20 4.45 22.00
N PHE A 211 -14.92 3.52 21.36
CA PHE A 211 -14.40 2.38 20.56
C PHE A 211 -12.91 2.05 20.74
N TYR A 212 -12.59 1.19 21.72
CA TYR A 212 -11.22 0.70 22.00
C TYR A 212 -10.17 1.81 22.20
N ALA A 213 -10.59 2.91 22.84
CA ALA A 213 -9.80 4.13 23.05
C ALA A 213 -9.20 4.74 21.76
N LEU A 214 -9.83 4.52 20.60
CA LEU A 214 -9.32 4.97 19.30
C LEU A 214 -9.65 6.44 19.03
N ALA A 215 -8.73 7.15 18.38
CA ALA A 215 -8.97 8.47 17.81
C ALA A 215 -9.72 8.33 16.45
N TRP A 216 -10.98 7.90 16.51
CA TRP A 216 -11.78 7.53 15.32
C TRP A 216 -12.60 8.69 14.72
N ARG A 217 -12.79 9.77 15.47
CA ARG A 217 -13.47 10.99 15.02
C ARG A 217 -12.49 11.90 14.30
N ALA A 218 -12.51 11.85 12.97
CA ALA A 218 -11.68 12.69 12.11
C ALA A 218 -12.42 13.07 10.82
N GLY A 219 -11.89 14.05 10.08
CA GLY A 219 -12.38 14.39 8.76
C GLY A 219 -11.91 13.41 7.69
N VAL A 220 -12.17 13.77 6.42
CA VAL A 220 -11.74 12.98 5.24
C VAL A 220 -10.22 12.82 5.13
N ASP A 221 -9.45 13.65 5.83
CA ASP A 221 -7.98 13.62 5.85
C ASP A 221 -7.39 12.29 6.35
N ILE A 222 -8.01 11.61 7.31
CA ILE A 222 -7.52 10.32 7.82
C ILE A 222 -7.75 9.17 6.82
N PRO A 223 -8.96 8.94 6.28
CA PRO A 223 -9.13 7.96 5.21
C PRO A 223 -8.29 8.29 3.97
N ASN A 224 -8.16 9.56 3.59
CA ASN A 224 -7.27 9.97 2.49
C ASN A 224 -5.81 9.57 2.78
N ALA A 225 -5.32 9.71 4.01
CA ALA A 225 -3.98 9.23 4.39
C ALA A 225 -3.83 7.69 4.31
N ILE A 226 -4.92 6.92 4.48
CA ILE A 226 -4.93 5.47 4.26
C ILE A 226 -4.92 5.17 2.75
N ASP A 227 -5.67 5.94 1.95
CA ASP A 227 -5.72 5.90 0.48
C ASP A 227 -4.30 6.11 -0.10
N ASP A 228 -3.68 7.25 0.19
CA ASP A 228 -2.34 7.62 -0.26
C ASP A 228 -1.26 6.61 0.20
N ALA A 229 -1.41 6.03 1.38
CA ALA A 229 -0.51 4.99 1.88
C ALA A 229 -0.67 3.67 1.10
N THR A 230 -1.90 3.36 0.69
CA THR A 230 -2.23 2.16 -0.06
C THR A 230 -1.67 2.22 -1.48
N ASP A 231 -1.72 3.38 -2.13
CA ASP A 231 -1.02 3.64 -3.40
C ASP A 231 0.48 3.34 -3.26
N ARG A 232 1.15 3.98 -2.28
CA ARG A 232 2.58 3.77 -2.04
C ARG A 232 2.91 2.31 -1.70
N ALA A 233 2.07 1.65 -0.92
CA ALA A 233 2.22 0.23 -0.59
C ALA A 233 2.19 -0.66 -1.83
N ASN A 234 1.28 -0.42 -2.77
CA ASN A 234 1.16 -1.21 -4.00
C ASN A 234 2.38 -1.08 -4.92
N LEU A 235 3.16 -0.01 -4.79
CA LEU A 235 4.43 0.16 -5.50
C LEU A 235 5.61 -0.61 -4.88
N LEU A 236 5.55 -1.03 -3.61
CA LEU A 236 6.68 -1.71 -2.94
C LEU A 236 7.01 -3.09 -3.55
N PRO A 237 6.03 -4.00 -3.82
CA PRO A 237 6.31 -5.26 -4.50
C PRO A 237 6.78 -5.05 -5.94
N LEU A 238 6.21 -4.06 -6.64
CA LEU A 238 6.63 -3.69 -8.00
C LEU A 238 8.10 -3.24 -8.01
N ALA A 239 8.52 -2.39 -7.06
CA ALA A 239 9.91 -1.97 -6.93
C ALA A 239 10.85 -3.15 -6.61
N ALA A 240 10.39 -4.12 -5.80
CA ALA A 240 11.15 -5.33 -5.50
C ALA A 240 11.30 -6.26 -6.71
N GLU A 241 10.27 -6.37 -7.55
CA GLU A 241 10.32 -7.08 -8.84
C GLU A 241 11.24 -6.36 -9.83
N LEU A 242 11.05 -5.06 -10.05
CA LEU A 242 11.88 -4.26 -10.96
C LEU A 242 13.34 -4.25 -10.51
N TRP A 243 13.61 -4.15 -9.20
CA TRP A 243 14.95 -4.34 -8.66
C TRP A 243 15.52 -5.70 -9.07
N ARG A 244 14.85 -6.80 -8.70
CA ARG A 244 15.28 -8.19 -8.99
C ARG A 244 15.49 -8.47 -10.47
N GLU A 245 14.55 -8.11 -11.31
CA GLU A 245 14.42 -8.67 -12.66
C GLU A 245 14.89 -7.70 -13.75
N ALA A 246 14.78 -6.40 -13.49
CA ALA A 246 14.98 -5.38 -14.51
C ALA A 246 16.45 -4.93 -14.64
N CYS A 247 17.27 -5.15 -13.62
CA CYS A 247 18.73 -4.99 -13.69
C CYS A 247 19.46 -6.22 -14.27
N GLY A 248 18.82 -7.39 -14.34
CA GLY A 248 19.46 -8.64 -14.74
C GLY A 248 20.38 -9.23 -13.66
N THR A 249 21.11 -10.30 -13.98
CA THR A 249 21.89 -11.09 -13.02
C THR A 249 23.39 -10.77 -13.04
N GLY A 250 24.13 -11.27 -12.04
CA GLY A 250 25.59 -11.20 -11.99
C GLY A 250 26.15 -9.79 -11.78
N ALA A 251 27.41 -9.58 -12.16
CA ALA A 251 28.14 -8.35 -11.85
C ALA A 251 27.49 -7.08 -12.44
N ALA A 252 27.01 -7.15 -13.69
CA ALA A 252 26.30 -6.05 -14.34
C ALA A 252 24.98 -5.72 -13.63
N GLY A 253 24.22 -6.76 -13.23
CA GLY A 253 23.01 -6.60 -12.45
C GLY A 253 23.25 -5.95 -11.09
N ARG A 254 24.32 -6.35 -10.38
CA ARG A 254 24.71 -5.71 -9.12
C ARG A 254 25.13 -4.26 -9.30
N ALA A 255 25.89 -3.93 -10.35
CA ALA A 255 26.26 -2.54 -10.66
C ALA A 255 25.01 -1.66 -10.89
N CYS A 256 24.05 -2.15 -11.69
CA CYS A 256 22.76 -1.48 -11.92
C CYS A 256 21.99 -1.22 -10.60
N ARG A 257 21.92 -2.20 -9.69
CA ARG A 257 21.26 -2.05 -8.38
C ARG A 257 21.99 -1.06 -7.47
N GLY A 258 23.33 -1.07 -7.47
CA GLY A 258 24.14 -0.09 -6.75
C GLY A 258 23.88 1.34 -7.26
N GLN A 259 23.75 1.52 -8.57
CA GLN A 259 23.36 2.81 -9.16
C GLN A 259 21.94 3.24 -8.75
N LEU A 260 20.97 2.33 -8.76
CA LEU A 260 19.61 2.63 -8.27
C LEU A 260 19.60 2.99 -6.77
N LEU A 261 20.35 2.27 -5.92
CA LEU A 261 20.48 2.57 -4.49
C LEU A 261 21.11 3.95 -4.26
N ARG A 262 22.18 4.27 -5.00
CA ARG A 262 22.85 5.57 -4.97
C ARG A 262 21.87 6.71 -5.25
N LEU A 263 21.08 6.59 -6.33
CA LEU A 263 20.07 7.59 -6.69
C LEU A 263 18.92 7.67 -5.67
N ALA A 264 18.47 6.53 -5.13
CA ALA A 264 17.41 6.47 -4.13
C ALA A 264 17.81 7.16 -2.82
N LEU A 265 19.03 6.91 -2.32
CA LEU A 265 19.56 7.57 -1.13
C LEU A 265 19.79 9.08 -1.37
N ARG A 266 20.30 9.47 -2.54
CA ARG A 266 20.41 10.88 -2.94
C ARG A 266 19.05 11.59 -2.96
N GLN A 267 18.02 10.97 -3.55
CA GLN A 267 16.65 11.51 -3.55
C GLN A 267 16.07 11.64 -2.14
N ARG A 268 16.31 10.66 -1.27
CA ARG A 268 15.82 10.70 0.12
C ARG A 268 16.48 11.83 0.92
N LEU A 269 17.80 12.01 0.78
CA LEU A 269 18.56 13.11 1.38
C LEU A 269 18.16 14.49 0.83
N ALA A 270 17.75 14.56 -0.44
CA ALA A 270 17.26 15.79 -1.07
C ALA A 270 15.77 16.10 -0.74
N GLY A 271 15.18 15.45 0.26
CA GLY A 271 13.79 15.69 0.66
C GLY A 271 12.75 15.25 -0.38
N GLY A 272 13.08 14.25 -1.20
CA GLY A 272 12.22 13.73 -2.26
C GLY A 272 12.47 14.32 -3.65
N VAL A 273 13.32 15.35 -3.78
CA VAL A 273 13.73 15.90 -5.09
C VAL A 273 14.56 14.84 -5.86
N ALA A 274 14.09 14.45 -7.04
CA ALA A 274 14.75 13.43 -7.84
C ALA A 274 16.10 13.94 -8.40
N PRO A 275 17.18 13.12 -8.36
CA PRO A 275 18.46 13.47 -8.97
C PRO A 275 18.34 13.54 -10.50
N SER A 276 19.10 14.42 -11.13
CA SER A 276 19.07 14.56 -12.59
C SER A 276 19.58 13.31 -13.31
N LEU A 277 18.68 12.59 -14.00
CA LEU A 277 19.06 11.47 -14.87
C LEU A 277 19.67 11.90 -16.21
N ALA A 278 19.76 13.21 -16.50
CA ALA A 278 20.29 13.74 -17.76
C ALA A 278 21.82 13.70 -17.85
N LEU A 279 22.52 13.46 -16.73
CA LEU A 279 23.98 13.40 -16.68
C LEU A 279 24.52 12.26 -17.58
N PRO A 280 25.52 12.51 -18.44
CA PRO A 280 26.02 11.53 -19.42
C PRO A 280 26.43 10.19 -18.79
N GLU A 281 27.10 10.22 -17.64
CA GLU A 281 27.52 9.02 -16.92
C GLU A 281 26.32 8.20 -16.39
N ILE A 282 25.21 8.83 -16.00
CA ILE A 282 23.98 8.14 -15.60
C ILE A 282 23.24 7.60 -16.83
N GLN A 283 23.20 8.38 -17.92
CA GLN A 283 22.65 7.97 -19.20
C GLN A 283 23.30 6.67 -19.72
N ASP A 284 24.63 6.62 -19.71
CA ASP A 284 25.40 5.50 -20.25
C ASP A 284 25.51 4.31 -19.28
N SER A 285 25.76 4.54 -17.98
CA SER A 285 25.97 3.45 -17.02
C SER A 285 24.69 2.82 -16.47
N LEU A 286 23.56 3.56 -16.47
CA LEU A 286 22.29 3.09 -15.91
C LEU A 286 21.17 3.14 -16.93
N LEU A 287 20.85 4.32 -17.48
CA LEU A 287 19.56 4.51 -18.17
C LEU A 287 19.45 3.70 -19.47
N LYS A 288 20.45 3.78 -20.35
CA LYS A 288 20.44 3.06 -21.64
C LYS A 288 20.43 1.53 -21.43
N PRO A 289 21.28 0.92 -20.58
CA PRO A 289 21.20 -0.51 -20.27
C PRO A 289 19.87 -0.93 -19.65
N LEU A 290 19.36 -0.16 -18.67
CA LEU A 290 18.13 -0.48 -17.95
C LEU A 290 16.92 -0.47 -18.89
N LEU A 291 16.75 0.59 -19.70
CA LEU A 291 15.66 0.68 -20.68
C LEU A 291 15.76 -0.39 -21.78
N ALA A 292 16.96 -0.84 -22.15
CA ALA A 292 17.13 -1.95 -23.08
C ALA A 292 16.63 -3.28 -22.48
N GLN A 293 16.98 -3.58 -21.22
CA GLN A 293 16.45 -4.74 -20.50
C GLN A 293 14.93 -4.66 -20.34
N TRP A 294 14.39 -3.48 -20.00
CA TRP A 294 12.96 -3.30 -19.79
C TRP A 294 12.16 -3.56 -21.07
N ARG A 295 12.61 -3.06 -22.23
CA ARG A 295 11.96 -3.32 -23.53
C ARG A 295 11.91 -4.79 -23.89
N SER A 296 12.89 -5.58 -23.43
CA SER A 296 12.92 -7.03 -23.66
C SER A 296 11.98 -7.82 -22.73
N ARG A 297 11.60 -7.27 -21.57
CA ARG A 297 10.86 -8.01 -20.52
C ARG A 297 9.42 -7.53 -20.35
N TRP A 298 9.16 -6.24 -20.54
CA TRP A 298 7.84 -5.62 -20.48
C TRP A 298 7.61 -4.74 -21.74
N PRO A 299 7.49 -5.33 -22.95
CA PRO A 299 7.42 -4.57 -24.20
C PRO A 299 6.25 -3.57 -24.25
N GLU A 300 5.14 -3.89 -23.60
CA GLU A 300 3.94 -3.05 -23.50
C GLU A 300 4.01 -1.97 -22.38
N GLY A 301 5.13 -1.89 -21.65
CA GLY A 301 5.29 -1.04 -20.47
C GLY A 301 5.06 -1.77 -19.14
N ILE A 302 5.34 -1.08 -18.04
CA ILE A 302 5.25 -1.63 -16.68
C ILE A 302 3.86 -1.39 -16.11
N VAL A 303 3.13 -2.46 -15.82
CA VAL A 303 1.75 -2.38 -15.31
C VAL A 303 1.73 -2.08 -13.81
N VAL A 304 0.97 -1.06 -13.41
CA VAL A 304 0.73 -0.74 -11.99
C VAL A 304 -0.61 -1.32 -11.55
N GLY A 305 -0.59 -2.13 -10.49
CA GLY A 305 -1.79 -2.71 -9.88
C GLY A 305 -2.72 -1.64 -9.30
N ASN A 306 -4.03 -1.89 -9.35
CA ASN A 306 -5.04 -0.91 -8.93
C ASN A 306 -5.57 -1.19 -7.51
N PRO A 307 -5.22 -0.36 -6.51
CA PRO A 307 -5.67 -0.54 -5.13
C PRO A 307 -7.13 -0.10 -4.90
N ASP A 308 -7.70 0.70 -5.80
CA ASP A 308 -8.94 1.44 -5.56
C ASP A 308 -10.18 0.55 -5.59
N LEU A 309 -10.94 0.59 -4.50
CA LEU A 309 -12.34 0.23 -4.49
C LEU A 309 -13.17 1.50 -4.77
N PRO A 310 -14.17 1.49 -5.68
CA PRO A 310 -15.02 2.66 -5.92
C PRO A 310 -15.70 3.14 -4.62
N ASN A 311 -15.75 4.45 -4.38
CA ASN A 311 -16.40 5.02 -3.19
C ASN A 311 -17.88 4.65 -3.14
N ARG A 312 -18.32 4.01 -2.04
CA ARG A 312 -19.71 3.59 -1.82
C ARG A 312 -20.37 4.53 -0.83
N GLN A 313 -21.58 4.97 -1.15
CA GLN A 313 -22.43 5.83 -0.32
C GLN A 313 -23.63 5.03 0.20
N PRO A 314 -23.60 4.44 1.43
CA PRO A 314 -24.68 3.59 1.94
C PRO A 314 -26.02 4.31 2.12
N PHE A 315 -25.98 5.65 2.19
CA PHE A 315 -27.10 6.52 2.50
C PHE A 315 -27.38 7.57 1.41
N ALA A 316 -26.93 7.30 0.17
CA ALA A 316 -27.20 8.18 -0.97
C ALA A 316 -28.71 8.43 -1.14
N GLY A 317 -29.08 9.68 -1.42
CA GLY A 317 -30.48 10.10 -1.60
C GLY A 317 -31.26 10.38 -0.30
N LEU A 318 -30.69 10.15 0.89
CA LEU A 318 -31.27 10.65 2.14
C LEU A 318 -30.91 12.11 2.37
N ALA A 319 -31.86 12.91 2.87
CA ALA A 319 -31.60 14.27 3.31
C ALA A 319 -30.57 14.28 4.46
N PRO A 320 -29.74 15.34 4.63
CA PRO A 320 -28.67 15.36 5.63
C PRO A 320 -29.16 15.16 7.08
N ASP A 321 -30.36 15.64 7.39
CA ASP A 321 -31.03 15.64 8.69
C ASP A 321 -31.94 14.42 8.94
N ALA A 322 -32.26 13.64 7.91
CA ALA A 322 -33.07 12.43 8.04
C ALA A 322 -32.43 11.44 9.05
N PRO A 323 -33.20 10.62 9.79
CA PRO A 323 -32.62 9.61 10.66
C PRO A 323 -31.88 8.52 9.86
N THR A 324 -30.88 7.88 10.47
CA THR A 324 -30.21 6.71 9.88
C THR A 324 -31.22 5.55 9.80
N PRO A 325 -31.35 4.86 8.64
CA PRO A 325 -32.22 3.70 8.49
C PRO A 325 -31.97 2.60 9.52
N ALA A 326 -33.02 1.85 9.86
CA ALA A 326 -33.00 0.71 10.77
C ALA A 326 -33.68 -0.53 10.14
N GLY A 327 -33.47 -1.70 10.74
CA GLY A 327 -34.07 -2.97 10.28
C GLY A 327 -33.79 -3.26 8.80
N ALA A 328 -34.80 -3.75 8.07
CA ALA A 328 -34.66 -4.13 6.66
C ALA A 328 -34.22 -2.99 5.70
N ALA A 329 -34.34 -1.72 6.10
CA ALA A 329 -33.78 -0.60 5.34
C ALA A 329 -32.26 -0.47 5.55
N LEU A 330 -31.77 -0.75 6.77
CA LEU A 330 -30.34 -0.80 7.08
C LEU A 330 -29.67 -2.03 6.44
N GLU A 331 -30.33 -3.19 6.46
CA GLU A 331 -29.84 -4.40 5.79
C GLU A 331 -29.64 -4.20 4.27
N ARG A 332 -30.57 -3.47 3.62
CA ARG A 332 -30.40 -3.10 2.20
C ARG A 332 -29.29 -2.07 1.98
N ALA A 333 -29.07 -1.13 2.92
CA ALA A 333 -27.93 -0.22 2.86
C ALA A 333 -26.58 -0.94 3.10
N ALA A 334 -26.56 -2.00 3.90
CA ALA A 334 -25.40 -2.86 4.15
C ALA A 334 -25.03 -3.74 2.94
N ASP A 335 -25.95 -3.94 1.99
CA ASP A 335 -25.72 -4.80 0.84
C ASP A 335 -24.72 -4.19 -0.16
N ILE A 336 -23.84 -5.04 -0.69
CA ILE A 336 -22.73 -4.62 -1.57
C ILE A 336 -23.00 -5.11 -2.99
N SER A 337 -23.39 -4.23 -3.91
CA SER A 337 -23.61 -4.57 -5.32
C SER A 337 -22.29 -4.90 -6.04
N ALA A 338 -22.37 -5.56 -7.21
CA ALA A 338 -21.20 -6.00 -7.96
C ALA A 338 -20.18 -4.88 -8.27
N ALA A 339 -20.65 -3.64 -8.47
CA ALA A 339 -19.80 -2.48 -8.76
C ALA A 339 -18.94 -2.01 -7.57
N PHE A 340 -19.32 -2.38 -6.34
CA PHE A 340 -18.62 -2.00 -5.11
C PHE A 340 -17.95 -3.19 -4.40
N ASP A 341 -18.23 -4.42 -4.80
CA ASP A 341 -17.70 -5.65 -4.20
C ASP A 341 -16.19 -5.80 -4.51
N PRO A 342 -15.29 -5.97 -3.50
CA PRO A 342 -13.85 -6.10 -3.72
C PRO A 342 -13.40 -7.27 -4.63
N LEU A 343 -14.29 -8.24 -4.84
CA LEU A 343 -14.11 -9.38 -5.75
C LEU A 343 -14.30 -9.01 -7.24
N ALA A 344 -14.74 -7.79 -7.55
CA ALA A 344 -14.81 -7.30 -8.91
C ALA A 344 -13.40 -7.11 -9.48
N LEU A 345 -13.17 -7.61 -10.70
CA LEU A 345 -11.91 -7.38 -11.40
C LEU A 345 -11.68 -5.89 -11.62
N ARG A 346 -10.50 -5.40 -11.24
CA ARG A 346 -10.07 -4.02 -11.49
C ARG A 346 -9.11 -3.98 -12.68
N PRO A 347 -9.26 -3.02 -13.62
CA PRO A 347 -8.21 -2.75 -14.58
C PRO A 347 -6.96 -2.21 -13.85
N PRO A 348 -5.76 -2.30 -14.44
CA PRO A 348 -4.57 -1.60 -13.93
C PRO A 348 -4.84 -0.12 -13.66
N LEU A 349 -4.09 0.47 -12.72
CA LEU A 349 -4.19 1.89 -12.38
C LEU A 349 -3.63 2.74 -13.52
N GLU A 350 -2.44 2.38 -13.97
CA GLU A 350 -1.77 2.91 -15.14
C GLU A 350 -0.77 1.87 -15.70
N THR A 351 -0.28 2.11 -16.91
CA THR A 351 0.89 1.41 -17.46
C THR A 351 1.99 2.43 -17.67
N TRP A 352 3.09 2.31 -16.96
CA TRP A 352 4.22 3.23 -17.10
C TRP A 352 4.96 2.98 -18.43
N PRO A 353 5.17 4.02 -19.27
CA PRO A 353 5.94 3.88 -20.51
C PRO A 353 7.42 3.63 -20.22
N LEU A 354 8.15 3.01 -21.13
CA LEU A 354 9.57 2.71 -20.92
C LEU A 354 10.46 3.95 -21.20
N SER A 355 10.56 4.84 -20.21
CA SER A 355 11.19 6.16 -20.31
C SER A 355 12.05 6.54 -19.08
N ALA A 356 12.76 7.67 -19.17
CA ALA A 356 13.51 8.24 -18.06
C ALA A 356 12.62 8.66 -16.87
N ASP A 357 11.39 9.11 -17.12
CA ASP A 357 10.41 9.43 -16.07
C ASP A 357 10.13 8.21 -15.21
N THR A 358 9.92 7.05 -15.85
CA THR A 358 9.63 5.79 -15.16
C THR A 358 10.80 5.27 -14.34
N VAL A 359 12.04 5.53 -14.77
CA VAL A 359 13.23 5.27 -13.94
C VAL A 359 13.29 6.24 -12.76
N SER A 360 12.90 7.50 -12.93
CA SER A 360 12.76 8.47 -11.82
C SER A 360 11.67 8.05 -10.83
N ARG A 361 10.52 7.53 -11.31
CA ARG A 361 9.48 6.94 -10.47
C ARG A 361 10.00 5.75 -9.67
N LEU A 362 10.74 4.82 -10.29
CA LEU A 362 11.36 3.70 -9.58
C LEU A 362 12.35 4.18 -8.52
N VAL A 363 13.19 5.18 -8.82
CA VAL A 363 14.12 5.77 -7.83
C VAL A 363 13.35 6.39 -6.66
N ALA A 364 12.23 7.08 -6.90
CA ALA A 364 11.38 7.64 -5.85
C ALA A 364 10.76 6.55 -4.97
N VAL A 365 10.26 5.46 -5.55
CA VAL A 365 9.74 4.32 -4.79
C VAL A 365 10.86 3.64 -3.99
N LEU A 366 12.06 3.46 -4.57
CA LEU A 366 13.22 2.91 -3.84
C LEU A 366 13.68 3.84 -2.71
N ALA A 367 13.59 5.17 -2.87
CA ALA A 367 13.86 6.12 -1.80
C ALA A 367 12.90 5.93 -0.60
N SER A 368 11.65 5.54 -0.87
CA SER A 368 10.66 5.22 0.18
C SER A 368 10.93 3.92 0.96
N PHE A 369 12.00 3.18 0.67
CA PHE A 369 12.49 2.08 1.52
C PHE A 369 13.27 2.57 2.75
N PHE A 370 13.64 3.85 2.77
CA PHE A 370 14.34 4.49 3.88
C PHE A 370 13.42 5.51 4.56
N SER A 371 13.48 5.57 5.89
CA SER A 371 12.76 6.55 6.72
C SER A 371 13.46 7.91 6.76
N ASP A 372 12.78 8.94 7.24
CA ASP A 372 13.39 10.25 7.46
C ASP A 372 14.50 10.19 8.52
N ALA A 373 14.36 9.30 9.52
CA ALA A 373 15.39 9.05 10.52
C ALA A 373 16.66 8.41 9.93
N ASP A 374 16.53 7.56 8.90
CA ASP A 374 17.68 6.98 8.18
C ASP A 374 18.44 8.08 7.42
N ALA A 375 17.70 8.96 6.73
CA ALA A 375 18.26 10.09 6.00
C ALA A 375 19.00 11.05 6.94
N ALA A 376 18.41 11.41 8.07
CA ALA A 376 19.04 12.25 9.09
C ALA A 376 20.34 11.64 9.65
N ARG A 377 20.39 10.31 9.84
CA ARG A 377 21.60 9.62 10.29
C ARG A 377 22.70 9.60 9.23
N ILE A 378 22.35 9.34 7.96
CA ILE A 378 23.30 9.42 6.84
C ILE A 378 23.84 10.86 6.69
N GLU A 379 22.96 11.86 6.69
CA GLU A 379 23.33 13.28 6.60
C GLU A 379 24.26 13.70 7.75
N THR A 380 24.03 13.21 8.97
CA THR A 380 24.93 13.44 10.13
C THR A 380 26.34 12.90 9.86
N ARG A 381 26.47 11.72 9.23
CA ARG A 381 27.79 11.17 8.84
C ARG A 381 28.44 12.00 7.74
N LEU A 382 27.69 12.36 6.69
CA LEU A 382 28.17 13.17 5.57
C LEU A 382 28.63 14.57 6.02
N ALA A 383 27.89 15.23 6.89
CA ALA A 383 28.25 16.56 7.42
C ALA A 383 29.54 16.55 8.24
N SER A 384 29.87 15.42 8.91
CA SER A 384 31.10 15.25 9.67
C SER A 384 32.35 14.98 8.82
N ALA A 385 32.17 14.71 7.53
CA ALA A 385 33.22 14.20 6.67
C ALA A 385 33.94 15.28 5.85
N ALA A 386 35.11 14.93 5.33
CA ALA A 386 35.86 15.77 4.40
C ALA A 386 35.15 15.81 3.04
N ALA A 387 34.74 17.00 2.60
CA ALA A 387 34.01 17.20 1.36
C ALA A 387 34.67 18.31 0.54
N SER A 388 34.59 18.21 -0.78
CA SER A 388 35.02 19.29 -1.67
C SER A 388 34.11 20.50 -1.50
N GLU A 389 34.71 21.67 -1.28
CA GLU A 389 34.02 22.97 -1.24
C GLU A 389 34.29 23.75 -2.52
N THR A 390 33.22 24.12 -3.22
CA THR A 390 33.25 25.03 -4.37
C THR A 390 32.67 26.37 -3.91
N THR A 391 33.22 27.48 -4.37
CA THR A 391 32.73 28.83 -4.01
C THR A 391 32.30 29.57 -5.27
N ILE A 392 31.04 30.00 -5.32
CA ILE A 392 30.46 30.77 -6.43
C ILE A 392 30.44 32.25 -6.04
N ARG A 393 30.90 33.14 -6.92
CA ARG A 393 30.77 34.59 -6.72
C ARG A 393 29.40 35.07 -7.20
N LEU A 394 28.75 35.91 -6.40
CA LEU A 394 27.48 36.55 -6.72
C LEU A 394 27.63 38.07 -6.60
N ASP A 395 27.14 38.79 -7.61
CA ASP A 395 26.98 40.24 -7.57
C ASP A 395 25.62 40.55 -6.93
N CYS A 396 25.57 41.46 -5.96
CA CYS A 396 24.41 41.73 -5.11
C CYS A 396 23.92 43.18 -5.23
N LEU A 397 22.61 43.37 -5.16
CA LEU A 397 21.94 44.66 -5.01
C LEU A 397 21.44 44.83 -3.57
N PRO A 398 22.27 45.35 -2.64
CA PRO A 398 21.88 45.51 -1.25
C PRO A 398 20.89 46.66 -1.06
N ARG A 399 19.81 46.41 -0.32
CA ARG A 399 18.80 47.41 0.05
C ARG A 399 18.75 47.54 1.56
N GLN A 400 19.27 48.66 2.06
CA GLN A 400 19.29 48.98 3.49
C GLN A 400 17.87 49.14 4.04
N ARG A 401 17.66 48.60 5.25
CA ARG A 401 16.44 48.68 6.06
C ARG A 401 16.84 48.84 7.53
N GLU A 402 15.89 49.21 8.37
CA GLU A 402 16.14 49.29 9.81
C GLU A 402 16.46 47.87 10.35
N GLY A 403 17.65 47.71 10.95
CA GLY A 403 18.13 46.46 11.53
C GLY A 403 18.41 45.30 10.55
N ARG A 404 18.31 45.51 9.23
CA ARG A 404 18.56 44.45 8.23
C ARG A 404 18.94 44.97 6.85
N ILE A 405 19.46 44.09 6.01
CA ILE A 405 19.77 44.33 4.60
C ILE A 405 19.05 43.29 3.76
N ASP A 406 18.24 43.75 2.80
CA ASP A 406 17.57 42.90 1.83
C ASP A 406 18.51 42.74 0.61
N LEU A 407 18.88 41.51 0.25
CA LEU A 407 19.82 41.18 -0.82
C LEU A 407 19.08 40.53 -2.00
N ASP A 408 19.33 41.02 -3.21
CA ASP A 408 19.06 40.31 -4.46
C ASP A 408 20.40 40.11 -5.21
N CYS A 409 20.89 38.88 -5.31
CA CYS A 409 22.18 38.54 -5.90
C CYS A 409 22.07 37.58 -7.09
N ARG A 410 23.03 37.64 -8.02
CA ARG A 410 23.13 36.77 -9.21
C ARG A 410 24.60 36.48 -9.56
N GLY A 411 24.89 35.29 -10.07
CA GLY A 411 26.22 34.93 -10.56
C GLY A 411 26.30 33.45 -10.93
N GLU A 412 27.02 33.10 -11.99
CA GLU A 412 27.28 31.71 -12.43
C GLU A 412 26.02 30.81 -12.49
N GLY A 413 24.88 31.36 -12.94
CA GLY A 413 23.60 30.65 -13.03
C GLY A 413 22.85 30.48 -11.69
N ILE A 414 23.41 30.98 -10.58
CA ILE A 414 22.74 31.10 -9.29
C ILE A 414 21.97 32.43 -9.21
N THR A 415 20.80 32.38 -8.57
CA THR A 415 20.03 33.55 -8.14
C THR A 415 19.70 33.43 -6.65
N LEU A 416 19.95 34.47 -5.87
CA LEU A 416 19.73 34.49 -4.43
C LEU A 416 18.90 35.71 -4.05
N ALA A 417 17.82 35.51 -3.31
CA ALA A 417 17.06 36.58 -2.65
C ALA A 417 16.96 36.28 -1.16
N GLY A 418 17.37 37.21 -0.31
CA GLY A 418 17.46 36.99 1.13
C GLY A 418 17.48 38.25 1.98
N ARG A 419 17.47 38.06 3.30
CA ARG A 419 17.42 39.11 4.32
C ARG A 419 18.48 38.82 5.37
N VAL A 420 19.46 39.71 5.51
CA VAL A 420 20.53 39.63 6.50
C VAL A 420 20.22 40.59 7.65
N THR A 421 20.01 40.05 8.85
CA THR A 421 19.84 40.85 10.07
C THR A 421 21.18 41.42 10.48
N THR A 422 21.24 42.71 10.84
CA THR A 422 22.48 43.38 11.27
C THR A 422 22.39 43.85 12.72
N ARG A 423 23.52 43.81 13.43
CA ARG A 423 23.70 44.40 14.77
C ARG A 423 25.00 45.19 14.76
N ALA A 424 24.96 46.47 15.15
CA ALA A 424 26.10 47.38 15.06
C ALA A 424 26.81 47.36 13.67
N GLY A 425 26.02 47.28 12.59
CA GLY A 425 26.51 47.20 11.20
C GLY A 425 27.04 45.83 10.77
N GLN A 426 27.20 44.86 11.68
CA GLN A 426 27.71 43.52 11.38
C GLN A 426 26.59 42.50 11.15
N PRO A 427 26.76 41.51 10.24
CA PRO A 427 25.80 40.42 10.06
C PRO A 427 25.63 39.58 11.33
N ALA A 428 24.39 39.40 11.77
CA ALA A 428 24.02 38.69 13.00
C ALA A 428 23.14 37.45 12.77
N GLY A 429 22.82 37.13 11.51
CA GLY A 429 21.93 36.05 11.08
C GLY A 429 21.01 36.49 9.95
N GLY A 430 19.97 35.72 9.65
CA GLY A 430 18.99 36.06 8.60
C GLY A 430 18.33 34.85 7.93
N SER A 431 17.82 35.05 6.72
CA SER A 431 17.30 33.98 5.86
C SER A 431 17.64 34.21 4.38
N ILE A 432 17.84 33.12 3.62
CA ILE A 432 17.74 33.14 2.16
C ILE A 432 16.32 32.69 1.83
N ASP A 433 15.49 33.62 1.36
CA ASP A 433 14.09 33.36 1.06
C ASP A 433 13.93 32.54 -0.24
N ARG A 434 14.82 32.76 -1.22
CA ARG A 434 14.91 31.98 -2.45
C ARG A 434 16.36 31.82 -2.90
N LEU A 435 16.75 30.60 -3.25
CA LEU A 435 18.00 30.26 -3.91
C LEU A 435 17.68 29.41 -5.14
N GLY A 436 17.88 29.94 -6.34
CA GLY A 436 17.67 29.25 -7.61
C GLY A 436 18.99 28.85 -8.26
N PHE A 437 19.05 27.66 -8.85
CA PHE A 437 20.21 27.08 -9.52
C PHE A 437 20.01 26.99 -11.03
N ALA A 438 21.11 26.82 -11.78
CA ALA A 438 21.10 26.73 -13.24
C ALA A 438 20.35 25.49 -13.78
N ASP A 439 20.28 24.41 -12.98
CA ASP A 439 19.52 23.19 -13.27
C ASP A 439 18.00 23.35 -13.10
N GLY A 440 17.53 24.53 -12.67
CA GLY A 440 16.13 24.83 -12.38
C GLY A 440 15.71 24.60 -10.93
N THR A 441 16.56 24.01 -10.08
CA THR A 441 16.27 23.77 -8.66
C THR A 441 16.05 25.07 -7.92
N ARG A 442 15.11 25.07 -6.98
CA ARG A 442 14.81 26.23 -6.12
C ARG A 442 14.67 25.80 -4.66
N LEU A 443 15.52 26.36 -3.81
CA LEU A 443 15.47 26.21 -2.36
C LEU A 443 14.86 27.46 -1.74
N HIS A 444 14.13 27.28 -0.64
CA HIS A 444 13.27 28.32 -0.06
C HIS A 444 13.36 28.35 1.46
N GLY A 445 13.55 29.55 2.03
CA GLY A 445 13.61 29.73 3.49
C GLY A 445 14.78 28.97 4.14
N LEU A 446 16.00 29.15 3.63
CA LEU A 446 17.23 28.65 4.27
C LEU A 446 17.58 29.60 5.43
N SER A 447 17.91 29.08 6.60
CA SER A 447 18.28 29.90 7.77
C SER A 447 19.77 30.28 7.75
N LEU A 448 20.09 31.51 8.15
CA LEU A 448 21.46 32.01 8.27
C LEU A 448 21.84 32.25 9.74
N ALA A 449 22.92 31.63 10.19
CA ALA A 449 23.50 31.80 11.52
C ALA A 449 24.89 32.45 11.46
N PRO A 450 25.28 33.32 12.39
CA PRO A 450 26.60 33.94 12.41
C PRO A 450 27.70 32.92 12.71
N VAL A 451 28.84 33.01 12.02
CA VAL A 451 30.01 32.15 12.28
C VAL A 451 30.88 32.78 13.39
N PRO A 452 31.10 32.10 14.53
CA PRO A 452 31.94 32.64 15.60
C PRO A 452 33.36 33.00 15.11
N GLY A 453 33.81 34.21 15.46
CA GLY A 453 35.14 34.69 15.10
C GLY A 453 35.35 35.09 13.63
N LYS A 454 34.32 35.00 12.75
CA LYS A 454 34.41 35.43 11.35
C LYS A 454 33.38 36.51 11.02
N ALA A 455 33.83 37.77 11.05
CA ALA A 455 33.04 38.90 10.57
C ALA A 455 32.57 38.68 9.12
N HIS A 456 31.37 39.16 8.79
CA HIS A 456 30.73 39.00 7.48
C HIS A 456 30.56 37.56 6.95
N SER A 457 30.66 36.55 7.81
CA SER A 457 30.47 35.13 7.44
C SER A 457 29.23 34.54 8.12
N LEU A 458 28.33 33.97 7.32
CA LEU A 458 27.10 33.32 7.79
C LEU A 458 27.08 31.85 7.36
N SER A 459 26.85 30.94 8.31
CA SER A 459 26.56 29.54 8.02
C SER A 459 25.12 29.39 7.55
N ILE A 460 24.91 28.58 6.52
CA ILE A 460 23.58 28.18 6.08
C ILE A 460 23.20 26.93 6.89
N VAL A 461 22.19 27.06 7.75
CA VAL A 461 21.71 26.00 8.63
C VAL A 461 20.61 25.23 7.92
N ASP A 462 21.02 24.46 6.91
CA ASP A 462 20.12 23.64 6.08
C ASP A 462 20.84 22.41 5.50
N HIS A 463 20.05 21.40 5.13
CA HIS A 463 20.50 20.12 4.57
C HIS A 463 20.08 19.91 3.11
N ARG A 464 19.22 20.78 2.57
CA ARG A 464 18.72 20.68 1.18
C ARG A 464 19.82 20.97 0.16
N ARG A 465 19.68 20.34 -1.01
CA ARG A 465 20.71 20.25 -2.06
C ARG A 465 20.13 20.69 -3.42
N ASP A 466 21.00 21.02 -4.38
CA ASP A 466 20.61 21.13 -5.79
C ASP A 466 20.37 19.74 -6.44
N ALA A 467 19.97 19.68 -7.72
CA ALA A 467 19.69 18.40 -8.38
C ALA A 467 20.96 17.60 -8.75
N LEU A 468 22.15 18.19 -8.57
CA LEU A 468 23.46 17.54 -8.70
C LEU A 468 23.96 16.96 -7.38
N GLY A 469 23.49 17.52 -6.24
CA GLY A 469 23.78 17.06 -4.89
C GLY A 469 24.58 18.03 -4.02
N ALA A 470 24.91 19.23 -4.52
CA ALA A 470 25.68 20.21 -3.78
C ALA A 470 24.80 20.92 -2.73
N ARG A 471 25.35 21.08 -1.52
CA ARG A 471 24.66 21.71 -0.39
C ARG A 471 25.16 23.13 -0.14
N PRO A 472 24.30 24.17 -0.12
CA PRO A 472 24.65 25.49 0.38
C PRO A 472 25.11 25.42 1.83
N SER A 473 26.35 25.85 2.11
CA SER A 473 26.97 25.69 3.44
C SER A 473 27.30 27.03 4.10
N ARG A 474 27.64 28.05 3.33
CA ARG A 474 28.06 29.37 3.82
C ARG A 474 27.72 30.47 2.83
N LEU A 475 27.38 31.64 3.36
CA LEU A 475 27.34 32.90 2.64
C LEU A 475 28.38 33.85 3.27
N GLU A 476 29.42 34.20 2.51
CA GLU A 476 30.38 35.24 2.90
C GLU A 476 30.05 36.52 2.15
N LEU A 477 30.05 37.65 2.84
CA LEU A 477 29.62 38.95 2.31
C LEU A 477 30.82 39.89 2.29
N ASP A 478 30.97 40.67 1.23
CA ASP A 478 31.91 41.80 1.25
C ASP A 478 31.32 42.94 2.10
N ALA A 479 32.16 43.85 2.62
CA ALA A 479 31.79 44.76 3.72
C ALA A 479 30.67 45.77 3.40
N ASP A 480 30.49 46.09 2.11
CA ASP A 480 29.44 46.95 1.56
C ASP A 480 28.19 46.18 1.09
N PHE A 481 28.21 44.85 1.21
CA PHE A 481 27.16 43.93 0.76
C PHE A 481 26.90 43.96 -0.76
N SER A 482 27.81 44.53 -1.57
CA SER A 482 27.68 44.56 -3.05
C SER A 482 28.03 43.23 -3.70
N HIS A 483 28.72 42.34 -2.99
CA HIS A 483 29.08 41.01 -3.46
C HIS A 483 28.94 39.98 -2.35
N ALA A 484 28.68 38.73 -2.76
CA ALA A 484 28.68 37.58 -1.91
C ALA A 484 29.48 36.42 -2.51
N ARG A 485 29.97 35.52 -1.66
CA ARG A 485 30.51 34.22 -2.03
C ARG A 485 29.63 33.14 -1.41
N LEU A 486 29.01 32.32 -2.25
CA LEU A 486 28.21 31.18 -1.83
C LEU A 486 29.08 29.92 -1.81
N GLY A 487 29.32 29.36 -0.63
CA GLY A 487 29.99 28.09 -0.45
C GLY A 487 29.03 26.92 -0.68
N LEU A 488 29.39 26.02 -1.59
CA LEU A 488 28.70 24.77 -1.87
C LEU A 488 29.58 23.57 -1.45
N ARG A 489 29.04 22.65 -0.64
CA ARG A 489 29.69 21.40 -0.23
C ARG A 489 29.20 20.23 -1.07
N ASN A 490 30.11 19.51 -1.72
CA ASN A 490 29.81 18.25 -2.40
C ASN A 490 30.15 17.05 -1.51
N GLU A 491 29.20 16.68 -0.64
CA GLU A 491 29.36 15.58 0.32
C GLU A 491 28.92 14.22 -0.26
N LEU A 492 28.11 14.21 -1.32
CA LEU A 492 27.52 12.98 -1.86
C LEU A 492 28.50 12.11 -2.66
N ALA A 493 29.69 12.61 -3.01
CA ALA A 493 30.77 11.77 -3.52
C ALA A 493 31.14 10.65 -2.53
N MET A 494 31.15 10.93 -1.21
CA MET A 494 31.42 9.92 -0.19
C MET A 494 30.29 8.90 -0.04
N LEU A 495 29.03 9.31 -0.26
CA LEU A 495 27.89 8.40 -0.30
C LEU A 495 28.00 7.43 -1.48
N ASP A 496 28.36 7.96 -2.66
CA ASP A 496 28.55 7.17 -3.87
C ASP A 496 29.65 6.10 -3.68
N GLU A 497 30.79 6.49 -3.12
CA GLU A 497 31.86 5.55 -2.79
C GLU A 497 31.44 4.53 -1.71
N ALA A 498 30.70 4.95 -0.68
CA ALA A 498 30.21 4.06 0.35
C ALA A 498 29.27 2.99 -0.23
N VAL A 499 28.36 3.38 -1.12
CA VAL A 499 27.51 2.46 -1.88
C VAL A 499 28.33 1.53 -2.78
N ALA A 500 29.43 2.01 -3.39
CA ALA A 500 30.32 1.16 -4.18
C ALA A 500 31.12 0.14 -3.35
N ARG A 501 31.26 0.35 -2.03
CA ARG A 501 31.99 -0.54 -1.10
C ARG A 501 31.13 -1.57 -0.37
N ILE A 502 29.79 -1.51 -0.44
CA ILE A 502 28.93 -2.49 0.25
C ILE A 502 29.09 -3.89 -0.34
N GLU A 503 28.87 -4.92 0.47
CA GLU A 503 29.02 -6.31 0.01
C GLU A 503 28.08 -6.62 -1.16
N PRO A 504 28.59 -7.09 -2.32
CA PRO A 504 27.77 -7.25 -3.52
C PRO A 504 26.59 -8.22 -3.34
N ALA A 505 26.68 -9.18 -2.42
CA ALA A 505 25.61 -10.13 -2.12
C ALA A 505 24.34 -9.46 -1.54
N LEU A 506 24.49 -8.31 -0.85
CA LEU A 506 23.35 -7.58 -0.27
C LEU A 506 22.42 -6.97 -1.33
N LEU A 507 22.91 -6.80 -2.57
CA LEU A 507 22.13 -6.28 -3.69
C LEU A 507 21.31 -7.36 -4.41
N GLU A 508 21.65 -8.65 -4.28
CA GLU A 508 21.01 -9.74 -5.05
C GLU A 508 19.56 -10.05 -4.58
N GLY A 509 19.23 -9.73 -3.32
CA GLY A 509 17.88 -9.85 -2.79
C GLY A 509 16.98 -8.64 -3.14
N PRO A 510 15.69 -8.66 -2.74
CA PRO A 510 14.87 -7.45 -2.70
C PRO A 510 15.54 -6.36 -1.84
N PRO A 511 15.26 -5.06 -2.11
CA PRO A 511 15.82 -3.96 -1.35
C PRO A 511 15.36 -4.03 0.11
N GLN A 512 16.30 -4.33 1.01
CA GLN A 512 16.05 -4.53 2.44
C GLN A 512 16.76 -3.44 3.23
N ARG A 513 15.98 -2.53 3.83
CA ARG A 513 16.49 -1.45 4.68
C ARG A 513 17.45 -1.96 5.75
N ASP A 514 17.04 -3.00 6.48
CA ASP A 514 17.74 -3.48 7.67
C ASP A 514 19.08 -4.19 7.34
N THR A 515 19.38 -4.44 6.06
CA THR A 515 20.70 -4.92 5.61
C THR A 515 21.48 -3.84 4.86
N LEU A 516 20.83 -3.07 4.00
CA LEU A 516 21.46 -2.03 3.18
C LEU A 516 21.88 -0.81 4.01
N LEU A 517 21.05 -0.35 4.96
CA LEU A 517 21.35 0.83 5.78
C LEU A 517 22.57 0.60 6.69
N PRO A 518 22.68 -0.49 7.48
CA PRO A 518 23.89 -0.75 8.26
C PRO A 518 25.14 -0.88 7.39
N ALA A 519 25.04 -1.50 6.21
CA ALA A 519 26.17 -1.61 5.28
C ALA A 519 26.65 -0.24 4.77
N VAL A 520 25.73 0.64 4.35
CA VAL A 520 26.05 2.01 3.91
C VAL A 520 26.65 2.83 5.05
N LEU A 521 26.08 2.79 6.25
CA LEU A 521 26.61 3.51 7.41
C LEU A 521 28.02 3.02 7.78
N THR A 522 28.25 1.70 7.75
CA THR A 522 29.57 1.10 7.99
C THR A 522 30.59 1.54 6.93
N ALA A 523 30.18 1.58 5.66
CA ALA A 523 31.01 2.08 4.56
C ALA A 523 31.25 3.61 4.58
N LEU A 524 30.44 4.36 5.35
CA LEU A 524 30.64 5.77 5.72
C LEU A 524 31.48 5.94 7.01
N GLY A 525 32.06 4.87 7.56
CA GLY A 525 32.92 4.90 8.74
C GLY A 525 32.18 4.88 10.08
N GLU A 526 30.87 4.64 10.10
CA GLU A 526 30.15 4.41 11.35
C GLU A 526 30.53 3.04 11.94
N ARG A 527 30.95 3.04 13.21
CA ARG A 527 30.97 1.81 14.02
C ARG A 527 29.54 1.38 14.31
N THR A 528 28.95 0.64 13.37
CA THR A 528 27.73 -0.12 13.64
C THR A 528 28.07 -1.23 14.64
N LEU A 529 27.27 -1.35 15.70
CA LEU A 529 27.26 -2.60 16.46
C LEU A 529 26.66 -3.68 15.55
N PRO A 530 27.10 -4.95 15.67
CA PRO A 530 26.38 -6.06 15.05
C PRO A 530 24.89 -5.92 15.40
N ALA A 531 24.01 -6.09 14.41
CA ALA A 531 22.57 -6.03 14.65
C ALA A 531 22.26 -6.94 15.84
N THR A 532 21.68 -6.36 16.91
CA THR A 532 21.30 -7.11 18.11
C THR A 532 20.52 -8.33 17.66
N MET A 533 21.00 -9.53 18.03
CA MET A 533 20.36 -10.78 17.65
C MET A 533 18.86 -10.65 17.88
N ALA A 534 18.09 -10.66 16.78
CA ALA A 534 16.65 -10.52 16.87
C ALA A 534 16.14 -11.59 17.84
N LEU A 535 15.32 -11.19 18.82
CA LEU A 535 14.74 -12.12 19.79
C LEU A 535 14.14 -13.31 19.02
N PRO A 536 14.32 -14.56 19.48
CA PRO A 536 13.85 -15.73 18.77
C PRO A 536 12.37 -15.62 18.42
N ARG A 537 12.08 -15.32 17.17
CA ARG A 537 10.70 -15.20 16.68
C ARG A 537 10.12 -16.61 16.54
N PRO A 538 8.86 -16.84 16.95
CA PRO A 538 8.20 -18.11 16.70
C PRO A 538 8.22 -18.42 15.19
N PRO A 539 8.30 -19.71 14.80
CA PRO A 539 8.31 -20.08 13.39
C PRO A 539 6.99 -19.66 12.72
N PRO A 540 7.01 -19.18 11.46
CA PRO A 540 5.80 -18.77 10.78
C PRO A 540 4.91 -19.99 10.55
N TYR A 541 3.67 -19.91 10.99
CA TYR A 541 2.69 -20.99 10.90
C TYR A 541 1.53 -20.59 9.99
N ALA A 542 1.11 -21.49 9.13
CA ALA A 542 -0.14 -21.42 8.38
C ALA A 542 -0.93 -22.70 8.66
N GLU A 543 -2.26 -22.62 8.69
CA GLU A 543 -3.06 -23.84 8.70
C GLU A 543 -2.86 -24.59 7.37
N PRO A 544 -2.63 -25.92 7.39
CA PRO A 544 -2.53 -26.69 6.18
C PRO A 544 -3.87 -26.65 5.43
N PRO A 545 -3.87 -26.56 4.08
CA PRO A 545 -5.10 -26.54 3.32
C PRO A 545 -5.89 -27.84 3.57
N PRO A 546 -7.21 -27.76 3.84
CA PRO A 546 -8.01 -28.93 4.16
C PRO A 546 -7.98 -29.98 3.05
N ALA A 547 -7.49 -31.18 3.40
CA ALA A 547 -7.06 -32.19 2.44
C ALA A 547 -8.20 -33.11 1.95
N LEU A 548 -9.14 -32.55 1.18
CA LEU A 548 -10.09 -33.33 0.38
C LEU A 548 -9.67 -33.34 -1.08
N SER A 549 -9.04 -34.46 -1.46
CA SER A 549 -8.80 -34.77 -2.86
C SER A 549 -10.12 -34.99 -3.59
N GLU A 550 -10.23 -34.48 -4.81
CA GLU A 550 -11.38 -34.68 -5.71
C GLU A 550 -11.74 -36.16 -5.94
N THR A 551 -10.76 -37.06 -5.81
CA THR A 551 -10.96 -38.51 -5.92
C THR A 551 -11.75 -39.11 -4.75
N ARG A 552 -11.92 -38.36 -3.65
CA ARG A 552 -12.64 -38.77 -2.43
C ARG A 552 -14.04 -38.15 -2.32
N VAL A 553 -14.53 -37.51 -3.37
CA VAL A 553 -15.91 -37.00 -3.44
C VAL A 553 -16.64 -37.51 -4.69
N ALA A 554 -17.95 -37.67 -4.59
CA ALA A 554 -18.84 -37.94 -5.71
C ALA A 554 -18.58 -37.00 -6.91
N LYS A 555 -18.69 -37.54 -8.13
CA LYS A 555 -18.41 -36.80 -9.39
C LYS A 555 -19.17 -35.48 -9.54
N THR A 556 -20.36 -35.39 -8.96
CA THR A 556 -21.20 -34.17 -8.90
C THR A 556 -20.60 -33.04 -8.07
N LEU A 557 -19.80 -33.36 -7.05
CA LEU A 557 -19.17 -32.41 -6.13
C LEU A 557 -17.77 -31.98 -6.57
N GLN A 558 -17.10 -32.76 -7.42
CA GLN A 558 -15.75 -32.47 -7.90
C GLN A 558 -15.58 -31.07 -8.51
N PRO A 559 -16.52 -30.53 -9.33
CA PRO A 559 -16.44 -29.15 -9.82
C PRO A 559 -16.42 -28.13 -8.68
N PHE A 560 -17.21 -28.31 -7.61
CA PHE A 560 -17.21 -27.41 -6.47
C PHE A 560 -15.90 -27.49 -5.68
N VAL A 561 -15.35 -28.68 -5.47
CA VAL A 561 -14.04 -28.84 -4.81
C VAL A 561 -12.94 -28.12 -5.60
N ARG A 562 -12.87 -28.32 -6.93
CA ARG A 562 -11.92 -27.62 -7.81
C ARG A 562 -12.07 -26.11 -7.82
N ARG A 563 -13.32 -25.62 -7.88
CA ARG A 563 -13.61 -24.23 -8.24
C ARG A 563 -13.87 -23.34 -7.03
N CYS A 564 -14.47 -23.88 -5.97
CA CYS A 564 -14.83 -23.17 -4.73
C CYS A 564 -13.95 -23.55 -3.53
N GLY A 565 -13.33 -24.74 -3.52
CA GLY A 565 -12.56 -25.26 -2.38
C GLY A 565 -11.42 -24.34 -1.94
N LEU A 566 -10.77 -23.65 -2.88
CA LEU A 566 -9.67 -22.70 -2.61
C LEU A 566 -10.03 -21.59 -1.61
N CYS A 567 -11.31 -21.18 -1.55
CA CYS A 567 -11.80 -20.15 -0.63
C CYS A 567 -12.72 -20.69 0.47
N HIS A 568 -13.46 -21.77 0.20
CA HIS A 568 -14.55 -22.25 1.07
C HIS A 568 -14.26 -23.54 1.84
N ALA A 569 -13.05 -24.11 1.72
CA ALA A 569 -12.69 -25.33 2.43
C ALA A 569 -12.09 -25.07 3.82
N SER A 570 -11.58 -23.87 4.11
CA SER A 570 -10.92 -23.53 5.38
C SER A 570 -11.88 -23.62 6.58
N ASN A 571 -11.33 -23.64 7.80
CA ASN A 571 -12.10 -23.55 9.05
C ASN A 571 -12.48 -22.10 9.41
N GLU A 572 -12.27 -21.15 8.50
CA GLU A 572 -12.51 -19.73 8.74
C GLU A 572 -14.02 -19.46 8.80
N ARG A 573 -14.45 -18.55 9.69
CA ARG A 573 -15.88 -18.17 9.81
C ARG A 573 -16.41 -17.49 8.54
N PHE A 574 -15.53 -16.78 7.83
CA PHE A 574 -15.85 -16.06 6.61
C PHE A 574 -14.70 -16.22 5.59
N PRO A 575 -15.00 -16.54 4.32
CA PRO A 575 -16.32 -16.82 3.76
C PRO A 575 -16.90 -18.14 4.32
N PRO A 576 -18.22 -18.40 4.20
CA PRO A 576 -18.82 -19.59 4.80
C PRO A 576 -18.15 -20.90 4.32
N PRO A 577 -17.74 -21.80 5.23
CA PRO A 577 -16.89 -22.94 4.92
C PRO A 577 -17.67 -24.15 4.34
N PHE A 578 -18.42 -23.93 3.25
CA PHE A 578 -19.29 -24.95 2.68
C PHE A 578 -18.57 -26.07 1.90
N MET A 579 -17.25 -25.94 1.67
CA MET A 579 -16.38 -27.00 1.12
C MET A 579 -15.52 -27.70 2.19
N ALA A 580 -15.70 -27.36 3.47
CA ALA A 580 -14.97 -27.99 4.57
C ALA A 580 -15.60 -29.34 4.98
N GLY A 581 -14.79 -30.26 5.52
CA GLY A 581 -15.26 -31.57 6.02
C GLY A 581 -15.52 -32.61 4.92
N GLY A 582 -15.79 -33.86 5.31
CA GLY A 582 -15.98 -34.97 4.36
C GLY A 582 -17.19 -34.81 3.43
N GLU A 583 -17.35 -35.70 2.45
CA GLU A 583 -18.38 -35.64 1.40
C GLU A 583 -19.79 -35.30 1.92
N THR A 584 -20.25 -35.99 2.98
CA THR A 584 -21.55 -35.74 3.61
C THR A 584 -21.68 -34.31 4.14
N ALA A 585 -20.66 -33.81 4.83
CA ALA A 585 -20.64 -32.44 5.36
C ALA A 585 -20.62 -31.40 4.24
N ILE A 586 -19.92 -31.67 3.13
CA ILE A 586 -19.95 -30.81 1.94
C ILE A 586 -21.36 -30.76 1.34
N ALA A 587 -22.02 -31.91 1.20
CA ALA A 587 -23.39 -31.99 0.65
C ALA A 587 -24.41 -31.23 1.53
N GLU A 588 -24.41 -31.46 2.84
CA GLU A 588 -25.27 -30.75 3.81
C GLU A 588 -25.05 -29.23 3.79
N ARG A 589 -23.78 -28.80 3.70
CA ARG A 589 -23.43 -27.37 3.68
C ARG A 589 -23.74 -26.71 2.34
N LEU A 590 -23.65 -27.43 1.24
CA LEU A 590 -24.12 -26.96 -0.07
C LEU A 590 -25.63 -26.74 -0.07
N ASP A 591 -26.43 -27.66 0.50
CA ASP A 591 -27.88 -27.47 0.64
C ASP A 591 -28.23 -26.23 1.47
N GLY A 592 -27.62 -26.08 2.65
CA GLY A 592 -27.80 -24.93 3.53
C GLY A 592 -27.36 -23.58 2.95
N CYS A 593 -26.76 -23.57 1.75
CA CYS A 593 -26.26 -22.39 1.06
C CYS A 593 -26.77 -22.26 -0.39
N ALA A 594 -27.59 -23.21 -0.87
CA ALA A 594 -27.95 -23.39 -2.27
C ALA A 594 -28.48 -22.12 -2.96
N GLU A 595 -29.36 -21.35 -2.32
CA GLU A 595 -29.94 -20.12 -2.90
C GLU A 595 -28.88 -19.06 -3.23
N ARG A 596 -27.98 -18.78 -2.26
CA ARG A 596 -26.92 -17.78 -2.43
C ARG A 596 -25.85 -18.26 -3.41
N ILE A 597 -25.61 -19.57 -3.49
CA ILE A 597 -24.72 -20.21 -4.46
C ILE A 597 -25.33 -20.12 -5.88
N ALA A 598 -26.61 -20.50 -6.07
CA ALA A 598 -27.33 -20.40 -7.33
C ALA A 598 -27.30 -18.97 -7.88
N TYR A 599 -27.62 -17.98 -7.03
CA TYR A 599 -27.62 -16.57 -7.40
C TYR A 599 -26.24 -16.12 -7.91
N ARG A 600 -25.15 -16.43 -7.18
CA ARG A 600 -23.79 -16.05 -7.60
C ARG A 600 -23.24 -16.87 -8.78
N LEU A 601 -23.66 -18.13 -8.97
CA LEU A 601 -23.34 -18.90 -10.18
C LEU A 601 -24.03 -18.31 -11.42
N ALA A 602 -25.28 -17.87 -11.30
CA ALA A 602 -26.04 -17.30 -12.41
C ALA A 602 -25.48 -15.98 -12.94
N MET A 603 -24.74 -15.21 -12.12
CA MET A 603 -24.05 -13.98 -12.55
C MET A 603 -23.06 -14.21 -13.70
N TRP A 604 -22.54 -15.43 -13.89
CA TRP A 604 -21.71 -15.79 -15.05
C TRP A 604 -22.44 -15.71 -16.39
N SER A 605 -23.78 -15.86 -16.42
CA SER A 605 -24.60 -15.66 -17.63
C SER A 605 -24.92 -14.20 -17.93
N LEU A 606 -24.54 -13.26 -17.06
CA LEU A 606 -24.79 -11.84 -17.25
C LEU A 606 -23.50 -11.10 -17.66
N PRO A 607 -23.57 -10.11 -18.56
CA PRO A 607 -22.45 -9.21 -18.83
C PRO A 607 -22.11 -8.42 -17.57
N ALA A 608 -20.85 -8.03 -17.39
CA ALA A 608 -20.35 -7.48 -16.12
C ALA A 608 -21.18 -6.31 -15.57
N ALA A 609 -21.62 -5.39 -16.44
CA ALA A 609 -22.43 -4.22 -16.07
C ALA A 609 -23.87 -4.53 -15.63
N ALA A 610 -24.40 -5.72 -15.96
CA ALA A 610 -25.76 -6.15 -15.58
C ALA A 610 -25.80 -7.04 -14.33
N ARG A 611 -24.65 -7.31 -13.70
CA ARG A 611 -24.55 -8.18 -12.53
C ARG A 611 -24.98 -7.46 -11.25
N ALA A 612 -25.94 -8.02 -10.53
CA ALA A 612 -26.28 -7.56 -9.18
C ALA A 612 -25.17 -7.90 -8.15
N LYS A 613 -24.46 -9.03 -8.35
CA LYS A 613 -23.33 -9.48 -7.51
C LYS A 613 -22.14 -9.94 -8.34
N THR A 614 -20.95 -9.92 -7.75
CA THR A 614 -19.79 -10.60 -8.36
C THR A 614 -20.09 -12.10 -8.46
N PRO A 615 -19.68 -12.74 -9.57
CA PRO A 615 -19.94 -14.16 -9.75
C PRO A 615 -19.13 -15.00 -8.75
N MET A 616 -19.56 -16.25 -8.55
CA MET A 616 -18.80 -17.25 -7.78
C MET A 616 -18.48 -18.45 -8.69
N PRO A 617 -17.24 -18.95 -8.74
CA PRO A 617 -16.04 -18.34 -8.15
C PRO A 617 -15.77 -16.92 -8.71
N PRO A 618 -15.03 -16.07 -7.98
CA PRO A 618 -14.67 -14.75 -8.47
C PRO A 618 -13.79 -14.82 -9.73
N ALA A 619 -14.03 -13.92 -10.68
CA ALA A 619 -13.17 -13.77 -11.85
C ALA A 619 -11.74 -13.32 -11.47
N ALA A 620 -11.57 -12.70 -10.29
CA ALA A 620 -10.30 -12.36 -9.63
C ALA A 620 -9.56 -13.56 -8.98
N VAL A 621 -10.01 -14.78 -9.25
CA VAL A 621 -9.32 -16.04 -8.92
C VAL A 621 -9.33 -16.96 -10.15
N GLN A 622 -10.40 -16.86 -10.95
CA GLN A 622 -10.59 -17.63 -12.17
C GLN A 622 -10.88 -16.67 -13.34
N PRO A 623 -9.85 -16.02 -13.91
CA PRO A 623 -10.01 -15.02 -14.98
C PRO A 623 -10.40 -15.63 -16.35
N ASP A 624 -10.59 -16.96 -16.42
CA ASP A 624 -10.91 -17.65 -17.66
C ASP A 624 -12.36 -17.37 -18.10
N ALA A 625 -12.52 -16.54 -19.13
CA ALA A 625 -13.81 -16.29 -19.77
C ALA A 625 -14.47 -17.58 -20.31
N ARG A 626 -13.71 -18.65 -20.56
CA ARG A 626 -14.23 -19.96 -20.95
C ARG A 626 -14.94 -20.68 -19.80
N PHE A 627 -14.66 -20.33 -18.54
CA PHE A 627 -15.39 -20.90 -17.40
C PHE A 627 -16.89 -20.59 -17.47
N ALA A 628 -17.26 -19.40 -17.98
CA ALA A 628 -18.65 -19.02 -18.22
C ALA A 628 -19.39 -19.93 -19.22
N GLN A 629 -18.64 -20.66 -20.05
CA GLN A 629 -19.13 -21.59 -21.08
C GLN A 629 -18.78 -23.06 -20.74
N SER A 630 -18.26 -23.34 -19.54
CA SER A 630 -17.73 -24.66 -19.18
C SER A 630 -18.81 -25.66 -18.74
N ASP A 631 -18.57 -26.94 -19.06
CA ASP A 631 -19.37 -28.06 -18.55
C ASP A 631 -19.41 -28.12 -17.02
N GLU A 632 -18.37 -27.62 -16.35
CA GLU A 632 -18.29 -27.55 -14.90
C GLU A 632 -19.25 -26.53 -14.31
N LEU A 633 -19.35 -25.32 -14.89
CA LEU A 633 -20.35 -24.34 -14.49
C LEU A 633 -21.77 -24.87 -14.76
N ALA A 634 -21.98 -25.54 -15.90
CA ALA A 634 -23.26 -26.18 -16.21
C ALA A 634 -23.60 -27.30 -15.20
N ALA A 635 -22.63 -28.13 -14.81
CA ALA A 635 -22.80 -29.17 -13.80
C ALA A 635 -23.11 -28.59 -12.41
N MET A 636 -22.39 -27.55 -11.98
CA MET A 636 -22.66 -26.89 -10.70
C MET A 636 -24.05 -26.25 -10.66
N ARG A 637 -24.49 -25.60 -11.75
CA ARG A 637 -25.82 -25.00 -11.83
C ARG A 637 -26.93 -26.04 -11.81
N ARG A 638 -26.77 -27.18 -12.51
CA ARG A 638 -27.70 -28.32 -12.43
C ARG A 638 -27.79 -28.85 -11.01
N HIS A 639 -26.67 -29.17 -10.38
CA HIS A 639 -26.64 -29.72 -9.02
C HIS A 639 -27.35 -28.84 -7.99
N VAL A 640 -27.15 -27.51 -8.04
CA VAL A 640 -27.82 -26.58 -7.12
C VAL A 640 -29.30 -26.41 -7.48
N ALA A 641 -29.68 -26.47 -8.76
CA ALA A 641 -31.09 -26.48 -9.16
C ALA A 641 -31.81 -27.75 -8.68
N ASP A 642 -31.17 -28.91 -8.75
CA ASP A 642 -31.70 -30.18 -8.23
C ASP A 642 -31.97 -30.09 -6.71
N ILE A 643 -31.04 -29.50 -5.95
CA ILE A 643 -31.21 -29.20 -4.52
C ILE A 643 -32.39 -28.25 -4.28
N LEU A 644 -32.54 -27.19 -5.07
CA LEU A 644 -33.63 -26.22 -4.89
C LEU A 644 -35.00 -26.77 -5.29
N ALA A 645 -35.03 -27.79 -6.16
CA ALA A 645 -36.26 -28.45 -6.62
C ALA A 645 -36.84 -29.44 -5.60
N THR A 646 -36.02 -30.02 -4.70
CA THR A 646 -36.48 -30.97 -3.66
C THR A 646 -37.04 -30.28 -2.41
N ARG A 647 -36.94 -28.95 -2.32
CA ARG A 647 -37.42 -28.16 -1.17
C ARG A 647 -38.95 -28.13 -1.10
N THR A 648 -39.47 -27.98 0.12
CA THR A 648 -40.92 -27.90 0.42
C THR A 648 -41.65 -26.81 -0.35
N ALA A 649 -40.96 -25.73 -0.73
CA ALA A 649 -41.39 -24.77 -1.73
C ALA A 649 -40.30 -24.67 -2.81
N PRO A 650 -40.46 -25.34 -3.97
CA PRO A 650 -39.45 -25.34 -5.03
C PRO A 650 -39.13 -23.94 -5.56
N LEU A 651 -37.84 -23.62 -5.66
CA LEU A 651 -37.32 -22.34 -6.13
C LEU A 651 -36.59 -22.53 -7.47
N THR A 652 -37.01 -21.79 -8.51
CA THR A 652 -36.27 -21.73 -9.78
C THR A 652 -35.22 -20.62 -9.72
N ALA A 653 -34.20 -20.72 -10.61
CA ALA A 653 -33.17 -19.69 -10.70
C ALA A 653 -33.75 -18.31 -11.07
N GLU A 654 -34.79 -18.27 -11.91
CA GLU A 654 -35.47 -17.04 -12.34
C GLU A 654 -36.19 -16.38 -11.16
N ARG A 655 -36.86 -17.18 -10.30
CA ARG A 655 -37.52 -16.68 -9.09
C ARG A 655 -36.52 -16.15 -8.06
N LEU A 656 -35.35 -16.78 -7.94
CA LEU A 656 -34.26 -16.29 -7.08
C LEU A 656 -33.65 -14.97 -7.60
N LEU A 657 -33.48 -14.85 -8.91
CA LEU A 657 -32.92 -13.64 -9.55
C LEU A 657 -33.88 -12.46 -9.59
N ALA A 658 -35.19 -12.69 -9.47
CA ALA A 658 -36.20 -11.65 -9.32
C ALA A 658 -36.21 -10.98 -7.92
N GLY A 659 -35.50 -11.54 -6.94
CA GLY A 659 -35.40 -11.02 -5.57
C GLY A 659 -34.04 -10.39 -5.24
N ASP A 660 -34.01 -9.64 -4.14
CA ASP A 660 -32.78 -9.04 -3.60
C ASP A 660 -31.89 -10.10 -2.95
N TYR A 661 -30.61 -10.19 -3.34
CA TYR A 661 -29.64 -11.10 -2.72
C TYR A 661 -29.55 -10.98 -1.20
N ALA A 662 -29.73 -9.76 -0.67
CA ALA A 662 -29.72 -9.48 0.77
C ALA A 662 -30.86 -10.18 1.53
N SER A 663 -32.02 -10.39 0.88
CA SER A 663 -33.19 -11.08 1.46
C SER A 663 -33.07 -12.61 1.44
N LEU A 664 -32.14 -13.17 0.67
CA LEU A 664 -31.90 -14.61 0.65
C LEU A 664 -31.40 -15.09 2.02
N PRO A 665 -31.85 -16.26 2.53
CA PRO A 665 -31.36 -16.82 3.78
C PRO A 665 -29.83 -16.83 3.84
N PRO A 666 -29.22 -16.50 5.00
CA PRO A 666 -27.77 -16.61 5.15
C PRO A 666 -27.34 -18.06 4.93
N CYS A 667 -26.19 -18.24 4.28
CA CYS A 667 -25.55 -19.54 4.17
C CYS A 667 -25.20 -20.02 5.60
N ARG A 668 -25.92 -21.05 6.06
CA ARG A 668 -25.77 -21.64 7.40
C ARG A 668 -25.12 -23.02 7.27
N PRO A 669 -23.81 -23.12 7.01
CA PRO A 669 -23.13 -24.40 7.15
C PRO A 669 -23.29 -24.85 8.61
N ALA A 670 -23.66 -26.12 8.81
CA ALA A 670 -23.83 -26.68 10.15
C ALA A 670 -22.58 -26.36 11.01
N PRO A 671 -22.76 -25.85 12.24
CA PRO A 671 -21.67 -25.24 13.01
C PRO A 671 -20.51 -26.23 13.14
N ILE A 672 -19.31 -25.78 12.76
CA ILE A 672 -18.08 -26.52 13.06
C ILE A 672 -18.05 -26.66 14.57
N ALA A 673 -18.07 -27.90 15.08
CA ALA A 673 -18.17 -28.17 16.50
C ALA A 673 -17.08 -27.40 17.25
N THR A 674 -17.50 -26.62 18.26
CA THR A 674 -16.69 -25.62 19.00
C THR A 674 -15.59 -26.22 19.89
N GLY A 675 -15.14 -27.44 19.58
CA GLY A 675 -14.03 -28.13 20.22
C GLY A 675 -12.89 -28.54 19.29
N ALA A 676 -12.98 -28.30 17.96
CA ALA A 676 -11.94 -28.66 16.99
C ALA A 676 -10.72 -27.71 16.94
N LEU A 677 -10.71 -26.67 17.79
CA LEU A 677 -9.63 -25.68 17.96
C LEU A 677 -9.15 -25.61 19.43
N ARG A 678 -9.14 -26.75 20.13
CA ARG A 678 -8.51 -26.89 21.46
C ARG A 678 -7.03 -27.23 21.33
#